data_AF-A0A1Q9EHF4-F1
#
_entry.id   AF-A0A1Q9EHF4-F1
#
_cell.length_a   1.000
_cell.length_b   1.000
_cell.length_c   1.000
_cell.angle_alpha   90.00
_cell.angle_beta   90.00
_cell.angle_gamma   90.00
#
_symmetry.space_group_name_H-M   'P 1'
#
loop_
_entity.id
_entity.type
_entity.pdbx_description
1 polymer ?
#
loop_
_entity_poly.entity_id
_entity_poly.type
_entity_poly.pdbx_seq_one_letter_code
_entity_poly.pdbx_strand_id
1 'polypeptide(L)'
;MLVTLVHEDEDDDAEEKEEKGEERGEEDDDNDKKADAQAADDEDHDDAVCSADAPEVAGGIKGPPPVKLLWHPGIRSITRLKEAVRGQLVVDISDVGFPAFVGRALRPDMVHPAQLLLTAFLATSGSLAACPTADELLVSLTTSGYEPRTLPNHSPSGVNGPPVEVSVQLYLAAIVQVDQKQQLLSVEGYFRQEWRDERLNQSAGVGDCDDAITLDLPVRGIWQPDIYFDNTIREWYGVGSMRIYPDARVWRSVRFNHLLRCPMSFHRLPFDTQRCFILIGSYSWEVSKVNTSAFSDGPVELPEGYDGTIEWELLEVTSEVTTQWFGTGANRKGYKYVTIYLSLQRRSSNLIMFVFGTAIGFSLVAFSGLFIPKAAAPARVASSVIPVLIMLNLQNNVTNQLPALSYLTWLTSFLVTMTLFTMSTVFEYGVVSVLMQVEARKIRKFEAFKRLTADAHKRAEEQEVTISMEDIQKTDAAVAYVYKLFDSDGESGLTLKEVQSGFKALGQHFSLDQVKETFIKLGVEGHRMKKEDFHRMLKDIDDYMPGKNAFKLTFWEREPADQVDIVFRWAFIIGLLRMMFDVTESPVRADEAVTGETGSIVLAGVNPRSAAAVAQRARDKLTEDSQGSGESLVSLRGLAEPVGANACQKTPALPRMPPKTQPSEAKKKQKEERGEQASSAASTRNSFREARHSIPVGNSSVDALVCVVQNSPIGVIALHPWGPLGGSMADPHPHTVCRLFGTAGCTTVRFNFRGGIGSGASSVEDVKAVAAWMTKPNPLPETGGRILCSNVLIVGYSYGSIIGAAAAAEIPSVIGYAALGPPLDYGWALYMFNAQNLRAQAARSAGKPKLLVVGTTDEFCSMKSFKGFADSLPGPKDMHVIEGANHFQLYSYLPEALTKWVISGFKVQSLEEFAAGRHLAKPEVAPAANPQP
;
A
#
# COMPACT_ATOMS: atom_id res chain seq x y z
N MET A 1 6.88 2.40 -30.30
CA MET A 1 7.70 1.66 -31.28
C MET A 1 6.84 0.53 -31.82
N LEU A 2 6.73 0.48 -33.15
CA LEU A 2 6.11 -0.50 -34.03
C LEU A 2 4.60 -0.82 -33.93
N VAL A 3 3.89 -0.22 -34.90
CA VAL A 3 2.72 -0.71 -35.64
C VAL A 3 3.20 -1.63 -36.78
N THR A 4 2.44 -2.67 -37.13
CA THR A 4 2.10 -3.18 -38.50
C THR A 4 1.25 -4.45 -38.32
N LEU A 5 -0.08 -4.45 -38.56
CA LEU A 5 -0.83 -4.51 -39.82
C LEU A 5 -0.47 -5.73 -40.71
N VAL A 6 -1.41 -6.65 -40.92
CA VAL A 6 -1.96 -7.06 -42.24
C VAL A 6 -3.38 -7.66 -42.06
N HIS A 7 -4.23 -7.35 -43.04
CA HIS A 7 -5.66 -7.64 -43.24
C HIS A 7 -6.04 -9.10 -43.57
N GLU A 8 -7.35 -9.31 -43.45
CA GLU A 8 -8.29 -10.25 -44.10
C GLU A 8 -7.88 -10.88 -45.44
N ASP A 9 -8.35 -12.13 -45.67
CA ASP A 9 -9.28 -12.44 -46.78
C ASP A 9 -9.92 -13.83 -46.60
N GLU A 10 -11.00 -14.01 -47.36
CA GLU A 10 -12.16 -14.90 -47.24
C GLU A 10 -11.97 -16.35 -47.77
N ASP A 11 -13.06 -17.12 -47.55
CA ASP A 11 -13.64 -18.19 -48.39
C ASP A 11 -13.27 -19.69 -48.22
N ASP A 12 -14.35 -20.41 -47.90
CA ASP A 12 -14.92 -21.60 -48.54
C ASP A 12 -14.37 -23.04 -48.33
N ASP A 13 -15.35 -23.85 -47.87
CA ASP A 13 -15.75 -25.17 -48.37
C ASP A 13 -15.03 -26.48 -48.00
N ALA A 14 -15.85 -27.30 -47.32
CA ALA A 14 -16.24 -28.66 -47.71
C ALA A 14 -15.38 -29.89 -47.31
N GLU A 15 -16.10 -30.74 -46.56
CA GLU A 15 -16.32 -32.18 -46.77
C GLU A 15 -15.23 -33.24 -46.53
N GLU A 16 -15.57 -34.06 -45.53
CA GLU A 16 -15.72 -35.53 -45.55
C GLU A 16 -14.53 -36.51 -45.60
N LYS A 17 -14.69 -37.51 -44.72
CA LYS A 17 -14.38 -38.96 -44.86
C LYS A 17 -12.92 -39.38 -44.74
N GLU A 18 -12.57 -40.56 -44.21
CA GLU A 18 -13.18 -41.62 -43.40
C GLU A 18 -12.01 -42.61 -43.12
N GLU A 19 -12.25 -43.62 -42.28
CA GLU A 19 -11.44 -44.86 -42.11
C GLU A 19 -10.09 -44.80 -41.37
N LYS A 20 -9.69 -45.81 -40.57
CA LYS A 20 -10.31 -46.92 -39.81
C LYS A 20 -9.15 -47.69 -39.15
N GLY A 21 -9.42 -48.24 -37.96
CA GLY A 21 -8.81 -49.47 -37.40
C GLY A 21 -7.33 -49.39 -36.98
N GLU A 22 -6.79 -50.18 -36.07
CA GLU A 22 -7.19 -51.31 -35.20
C GLU A 22 -5.86 -51.62 -34.45
N GLU A 23 -5.75 -51.85 -33.14
CA GLU A 23 -6.01 -53.10 -32.41
C GLU A 23 -5.49 -52.96 -30.95
N ARG A 24 -6.17 -53.65 -30.01
CA ARG A 24 -5.69 -54.37 -28.78
C ARG A 24 -4.79 -53.64 -27.75
N GLY A 25 -4.94 -53.81 -26.43
CA GLY A 25 -5.72 -54.71 -25.58
C GLY A 25 -5.06 -54.77 -24.18
N GLU A 26 -5.91 -54.88 -23.13
CA GLU A 26 -5.77 -55.52 -21.79
C GLU A 26 -4.38 -55.63 -21.12
N GLU A 27 -4.16 -55.09 -19.91
CA GLU A 27 -4.62 -55.44 -18.53
C GLU A 27 -3.58 -56.27 -17.74
N ASP A 28 -3.30 -55.79 -16.52
CA ASP A 28 -2.90 -56.45 -15.27
C ASP A 28 -1.66 -57.37 -15.19
N ASP A 29 -0.84 -57.27 -14.12
CA ASP A 29 -1.12 -57.93 -12.84
C ASP A 29 0.05 -57.90 -11.81
N ASP A 30 -0.36 -57.88 -10.54
CA ASP A 30 0.15 -58.65 -9.38
C ASP A 30 1.49 -58.41 -8.59
N ASN A 31 1.27 -58.02 -7.32
CA ASN A 31 1.47 -58.76 -6.05
C ASN A 31 2.82 -58.94 -5.29
N ASP A 32 2.66 -58.73 -3.96
CA ASP A 32 3.03 -59.59 -2.82
C ASP A 32 4.34 -59.43 -1.96
N LYS A 33 4.08 -59.31 -0.63
CA LYS A 33 4.72 -59.97 0.56
C LYS A 33 6.17 -59.65 0.97
N LYS A 34 6.65 -59.77 2.23
CA LYS A 34 6.16 -59.81 3.64
C LYS A 34 7.43 -60.02 4.55
N ALA A 35 7.41 -59.48 5.77
CA ALA A 35 7.88 -60.08 7.05
C ALA A 35 9.37 -60.10 7.53
N ASP A 36 9.56 -59.58 8.77
CA ASP A 36 10.09 -60.22 10.01
C ASP A 36 11.42 -59.81 10.72
N ALA A 37 11.24 -59.65 12.06
CA ALA A 37 12.10 -59.87 13.27
C ALA A 37 13.31 -58.94 13.57
N GLN A 38 13.66 -58.40 14.78
CA GLN A 38 13.34 -58.48 16.24
C GLN A 38 14.54 -58.96 17.11
N ALA A 39 14.69 -58.36 18.32
CA ALA A 39 15.55 -58.65 19.50
C ALA A 39 16.99 -58.03 19.58
N ALA A 40 17.59 -57.62 20.72
CA ALA A 40 17.21 -57.38 22.13
C ALA A 40 18.41 -56.76 22.93
N ASP A 41 18.20 -56.46 24.24
CA ASP A 41 19.14 -56.33 25.39
C ASP A 41 19.92 -54.99 25.58
N ASP A 42 20.19 -54.41 26.77
CA ASP A 42 19.80 -54.60 28.19
C ASP A 42 20.39 -53.45 29.07
N GLU A 43 19.94 -53.35 30.34
CA GLU A 43 20.56 -52.77 31.58
C GLU A 43 20.47 -51.26 31.98
N ASP A 44 19.47 -50.97 32.84
CA ASP A 44 19.50 -50.63 34.30
C ASP A 44 20.15 -49.40 35.00
N HIS A 45 19.33 -48.86 35.93
CA HIS A 45 19.58 -48.21 37.26
C HIS A 45 20.20 -46.78 37.31
N ASP A 46 19.86 -45.82 38.20
CA ASP A 46 18.94 -45.71 39.35
C ASP A 46 18.90 -44.23 39.85
N ASP A 47 17.83 -43.89 40.59
CA ASP A 47 17.78 -42.95 41.75
C ASP A 47 18.07 -41.43 41.61
N ALA A 48 17.48 -40.48 42.36
CA ALA A 48 16.44 -40.36 43.39
C ALA A 48 16.34 -38.83 43.72
N VAL A 49 15.16 -38.16 43.78
CA VAL A 49 14.34 -37.86 44.98
C VAL A 49 14.44 -36.41 45.54
N CYS A 50 13.27 -35.93 46.04
CA CYS A 50 12.94 -34.83 46.98
C CYS A 50 12.66 -33.41 46.41
N SER A 51 11.42 -32.86 46.39
CA SER A 51 10.52 -32.41 47.50
C SER A 51 11.04 -31.13 48.20
N ALA A 52 10.31 -30.09 48.62
CA ALA A 52 8.90 -29.71 48.70
C ALA A 52 8.82 -28.21 49.10
N ASP A 53 7.61 -27.63 49.00
CA ASP A 53 6.98 -26.60 49.85
C ASP A 53 7.40 -25.10 49.89
N ALA A 54 6.34 -24.30 49.97
CA ALA A 54 6.15 -22.84 50.06
C ALA A 54 6.51 -22.28 51.48
N PRO A 55 6.17 -21.03 51.95
CA PRO A 55 5.28 -19.98 51.41
C PRO A 55 5.71 -18.48 51.62
N GLU A 56 5.03 -17.62 50.86
CA GLU A 56 4.26 -16.42 51.25
C GLU A 56 4.69 -15.45 52.41
N VAL A 57 4.51 -14.14 52.16
CA VAL A 57 3.86 -13.11 53.04
C VAL A 57 4.55 -11.72 53.02
N ALA A 58 3.86 -10.80 52.34
CA ALA A 58 3.45 -9.42 52.69
C ALA A 58 4.41 -8.36 53.28
N GLY A 59 4.26 -7.15 52.72
CA GLY A 59 4.11 -5.95 53.56
C GLY A 59 4.60 -4.63 52.95
N GLY A 60 3.67 -3.68 52.76
CA GLY A 60 3.96 -2.30 53.18
C GLY A 60 4.00 -1.20 52.11
N ILE A 61 2.80 -0.71 51.80
CA ILE A 61 2.44 0.60 51.25
C ILE A 61 3.25 1.77 51.87
N LYS A 62 3.68 2.75 51.06
CA LYS A 62 3.57 4.20 51.38
C LYS A 62 3.82 5.08 50.15
N GLY A 63 2.92 6.03 49.97
CA GLY A 63 2.76 6.87 48.79
C GLY A 63 3.63 8.13 48.73
N PRO A 64 3.20 9.11 47.91
CA PRO A 64 3.98 10.20 47.28
C PRO A 64 4.16 11.38 48.27
N PRO A 65 4.82 12.54 48.01
CA PRO A 65 4.51 13.48 46.91
C PRO A 65 5.73 14.41 46.52
N PRO A 66 5.60 15.69 46.12
CA PRO A 66 6.13 16.17 44.83
C PRO A 66 6.91 17.51 44.95
N VAL A 67 6.97 18.29 43.85
CA VAL A 67 6.82 19.78 43.84
C VAL A 67 8.07 20.71 43.82
N LYS A 68 8.05 21.55 42.77
CA LYS A 68 8.39 23.01 42.62
C LYS A 68 9.83 23.50 42.36
N LEU A 69 9.95 24.13 41.19
CA LEU A 69 10.24 25.56 40.92
C LEU A 69 11.24 26.29 41.84
N LEU A 70 12.20 26.99 41.22
CA LEU A 70 12.30 28.46 41.34
C LEU A 70 13.18 29.09 40.24
N TRP A 71 12.74 30.28 39.85
CA TRP A 71 13.20 31.18 38.79
C TRP A 71 14.43 32.03 39.19
N HIS A 72 15.33 32.31 38.21
CA HIS A 72 15.94 33.60 37.75
C HIS A 72 16.48 34.66 38.77
N PRO A 73 17.22 35.75 38.41
CA PRO A 73 17.70 36.25 37.09
C PRO A 73 19.08 36.96 36.98
N GLY A 74 19.48 37.26 35.72
CA GLY A 74 20.18 38.50 35.29
C GLY A 74 21.67 38.34 34.89
N ILE A 75 22.27 39.04 33.92
CA ILE A 75 21.94 40.26 33.15
C ILE A 75 23.00 40.45 32.00
N ARG A 76 22.58 41.05 30.86
CA ARG A 76 23.31 41.84 29.82
C ARG A 76 24.36 41.18 28.89
N SER A 77 24.17 41.38 27.58
CA SER A 77 25.02 42.32 26.81
C SER A 77 24.47 42.71 25.43
N ILE A 78 24.62 44.01 25.16
CA ILE A 78 24.57 44.77 23.91
C ILE A 78 26.00 44.65 23.33
N THR A 79 26.31 44.59 22.02
CA THR A 79 26.51 45.74 21.11
C THR A 79 26.96 45.24 19.72
N ARG A 80 26.51 45.94 18.66
CA ARG A 80 27.19 46.05 17.35
C ARG A 80 28.41 46.98 17.46
N LEU A 81 29.48 46.75 16.70
CA LEU A 81 30.18 47.80 15.96
C LEU A 81 31.08 47.22 14.85
N LYS A 82 31.18 47.99 13.77
CA LYS A 82 31.74 47.72 12.44
C LYS A 82 33.13 48.37 12.30
N GLU A 83 33.90 47.84 11.35
CA GLU A 83 34.89 48.51 10.46
C GLU A 83 36.21 49.06 11.05
N ALA A 84 37.35 48.65 10.45
CA ALA A 84 38.15 49.55 9.60
C ALA A 84 39.31 48.83 8.84
N VAL A 85 39.47 49.25 7.58
CA VAL A 85 40.63 49.18 6.66
C VAL A 85 40.97 47.85 5.96
N ARG A 86 40.44 47.69 4.73
CA ARG A 86 41.15 47.04 3.62
C ARG A 86 41.15 47.99 2.43
N GLY A 87 42.32 48.53 2.09
CA GLY A 87 42.60 49.26 0.86
C GLY A 87 42.92 48.29 -0.29
N GLN A 88 42.58 48.73 -1.50
CA GLN A 88 42.74 48.08 -2.80
C GLN A 88 44.19 47.69 -3.14
N LEU A 89 44.39 46.68 -3.98
CA LEU A 89 44.82 46.91 -5.38
C LEU A 89 44.71 45.64 -6.23
N VAL A 90 44.11 45.82 -7.41
CA VAL A 90 44.16 44.94 -8.58
C VAL A 90 45.49 45.15 -9.28
N VAL A 91 46.20 44.07 -9.63
CA VAL A 91 47.04 44.02 -10.85
C VAL A 91 46.93 42.62 -11.43
N ASP A 92 46.29 42.57 -12.60
CA ASP A 92 46.29 41.48 -13.56
C ASP A 92 47.65 41.44 -14.28
N ILE A 93 48.07 40.26 -14.74
CA ILE A 93 48.71 40.01 -16.05
C ILE A 93 49.10 38.53 -16.05
N SER A 94 48.37 37.81 -16.88
CA SER A 94 48.85 36.63 -17.57
C SER A 94 49.70 37.09 -18.75
N ASP A 95 50.94 36.59 -18.87
CA ASP A 95 51.60 36.44 -20.17
C ASP A 95 52.71 35.38 -20.11
N VAL A 96 52.39 34.27 -20.80
CA VAL A 96 53.23 33.50 -21.73
C VAL A 96 54.53 32.84 -21.24
N GLY A 97 54.52 31.50 -21.32
CA GLY A 97 55.52 30.80 -22.13
C GLY A 97 56.39 29.76 -21.42
N PHE A 98 55.99 28.49 -21.50
CA PHE A 98 56.92 27.36 -21.40
C PHE A 98 57.61 27.14 -22.76
N PRO A 99 58.92 26.83 -22.77
CA PRO A 99 59.50 25.99 -23.82
C PRO A 99 60.02 24.67 -23.21
N ALA A 100 59.68 23.57 -23.88
CA ALA A 100 60.36 22.29 -23.72
C ALA A 100 61.70 22.34 -24.47
N PHE A 101 62.79 21.82 -23.90
CA PHE A 101 63.73 21.01 -24.67
C PHE A 101 64.66 20.15 -23.80
N VAL A 102 65.05 19.05 -24.42
CA VAL A 102 65.71 17.84 -23.95
C VAL A 102 67.24 18.00 -23.85
N GLY A 103 67.81 17.45 -22.77
CA GLY A 103 68.93 16.49 -22.86
C GLY A 103 70.38 16.98 -22.82
N ARG A 104 71.14 16.24 -22.00
CA ARG A 104 72.60 15.96 -22.02
C ARG A 104 73.55 16.92 -21.28
N ALA A 105 73.96 16.43 -20.10
CA ALA A 105 75.32 15.98 -19.77
C ALA A 105 76.49 16.95 -20.01
N LEU A 106 77.11 17.44 -18.92
CA LEU A 106 78.36 16.93 -18.35
C LEU A 106 78.83 17.82 -17.19
N ARG A 107 79.46 17.18 -16.21
CA ARG A 107 80.09 17.72 -14.98
C ARG A 107 81.42 18.46 -15.32
N PRO A 108 82.29 18.74 -14.34
CA PRO A 108 82.19 19.65 -13.19
C PRO A 108 83.35 20.68 -13.21
N ASP A 109 83.36 21.64 -12.29
CA ASP A 109 84.54 22.03 -11.47
C ASP A 109 84.63 23.54 -11.14
N MET A 110 84.95 23.76 -9.85
CA MET A 110 85.54 24.95 -9.19
C MET A 110 84.65 26.15 -8.79
N VAL A 111 84.00 25.97 -7.63
CA VAL A 111 84.18 26.72 -6.36
C VAL A 111 84.47 28.24 -6.41
N HIS A 112 83.59 29.03 -5.77
CA HIS A 112 83.97 30.23 -4.99
C HIS A 112 83.15 30.32 -3.67
N PRO A 113 83.73 30.80 -2.55
CA PRO A 113 83.33 30.46 -1.19
C PRO A 113 82.36 31.47 -0.54
N ALA A 114 81.32 31.91 -1.26
CA ALA A 114 80.39 32.95 -0.77
C ALA A 114 79.01 32.42 -0.33
N GLN A 115 78.69 31.14 -0.57
CA GLN A 115 77.37 30.56 -0.27
C GLN A 115 77.29 29.76 1.04
N LEU A 116 78.40 29.56 1.75
CA LEU A 116 78.44 28.75 2.97
C LEU A 116 78.06 29.53 4.26
N LEU A 117 78.04 30.87 4.21
CA LEU A 117 77.67 31.68 5.37
C LEU A 117 76.18 32.03 5.43
N LEU A 118 75.46 31.98 4.31
CA LEU A 118 74.01 32.22 4.28
C LEU A 118 73.19 30.97 4.63
N THR A 119 73.75 29.78 4.40
CA THR A 119 73.14 28.51 4.83
C THR A 119 73.37 28.21 6.32
N ALA A 120 74.34 28.87 6.97
CA ALA A 120 74.62 28.66 8.39
C ALA A 120 73.76 29.55 9.33
N PHE A 121 73.25 30.70 8.86
CA PHE A 121 72.46 31.62 9.68
C PHE A 121 70.94 31.35 9.67
N LEU A 122 70.44 30.57 8.70
CA LEU A 122 69.05 30.08 8.69
C LEU A 122 68.89 28.69 9.33
N ALA A 123 69.98 28.09 9.84
CA ALA A 123 69.97 26.79 10.50
C ALA A 123 69.89 26.88 12.04
N THR A 124 69.62 28.06 12.61
CA THR A 124 69.38 28.23 14.06
C THR A 124 68.12 29.01 14.41
N SER A 125 67.17 29.14 13.48
CA SER A 125 65.78 29.48 13.82
C SER A 125 65.04 28.17 14.16
N GLY A 126 64.51 28.10 15.39
CA GLY A 126 64.04 26.88 16.02
C GLY A 126 63.16 25.98 15.17
N SER A 127 63.35 24.67 15.32
CA SER A 127 62.41 23.65 14.91
C SER A 127 61.03 23.96 15.51
N LEU A 128 60.14 24.54 14.71
CA LEU A 128 58.72 24.23 14.84
C LEU A 128 58.63 22.74 14.51
N ALA A 129 58.45 21.91 15.53
CA ALA A 129 58.28 20.47 15.34
C ALA A 129 57.08 20.27 14.40
N ALA A 130 57.33 19.75 13.20
CA ALA A 130 56.27 19.33 12.31
C ALA A 130 55.45 18.24 13.01
N CYS A 131 54.13 18.25 12.82
CA CYS A 131 53.28 17.21 13.39
C CYS A 131 53.73 15.83 12.91
N PRO A 132 53.76 14.84 13.81
CA PRO A 132 54.28 13.53 13.46
C PRO A 132 53.38 12.91 12.40
N THR A 133 54.01 12.36 11.37
CA THR A 133 53.29 11.62 10.34
C THR A 133 52.71 10.32 10.91
N ALA A 134 51.71 9.76 10.23
CA ALA A 134 51.09 8.49 10.62
C ALA A 134 52.12 7.36 10.86
N ASP A 135 53.16 7.28 10.02
CA ASP A 135 54.21 6.27 10.13
C ASP A 135 55.14 6.53 11.33
N GLU A 136 55.50 7.79 11.60
CA GLU A 136 56.30 8.18 12.76
C GLU A 136 55.58 7.88 14.08
N LEU A 137 54.26 8.06 14.12
CA LEU A 137 53.44 7.69 15.28
C LEU A 137 53.46 6.17 15.52
N LEU A 138 53.27 5.35 14.48
CA LEU A 138 53.29 3.89 14.63
C LEU A 138 54.66 3.37 15.09
N VAL A 139 55.74 3.97 14.60
CA VAL A 139 57.11 3.64 15.06
C VAL A 139 57.30 4.08 16.51
N SER A 140 56.84 5.28 16.89
CA SER A 140 56.99 5.78 18.26
C SER A 140 56.23 4.91 19.27
N LEU A 141 55.03 4.44 18.92
CA LEU A 141 54.22 3.53 19.74
C LEU A 141 54.92 2.18 19.96
N THR A 142 55.61 1.68 18.93
CA THR A 142 56.39 0.44 19.04
C THR A 142 57.57 0.61 20.01
N THR A 143 58.23 1.78 19.97
CA THR A 143 59.36 2.07 20.88
C THR A 143 58.95 2.43 22.31
N SER A 144 57.73 2.97 22.51
CA SER A 144 57.21 3.35 23.84
C SER A 144 56.64 2.17 24.64
N GLY A 145 56.63 0.96 24.05
CA GLY A 145 56.10 -0.24 24.70
C GLY A 145 54.56 -0.29 24.72
N TYR A 146 53.89 0.38 23.78
CA TYR A 146 52.43 0.29 23.63
C TYR A 146 52.01 -1.14 23.30
N GLU A 147 51.20 -1.76 24.16
CA GLU A 147 50.61 -3.08 23.92
C GLU A 147 49.17 -2.92 23.39
N PRO A 148 48.90 -3.29 22.13
CA PRO A 148 47.58 -3.13 21.52
C PRO A 148 46.52 -4.07 22.09
N ARG A 149 46.91 -5.11 22.83
CA ARG A 149 46.00 -6.10 23.42
C ARG A 149 45.44 -5.67 24.77
N THR A 150 46.09 -4.73 25.46
CA THR A 150 45.61 -4.24 26.76
C THR A 150 44.61 -3.11 26.56
N LEU A 151 43.54 -3.13 27.36
CA LEU A 151 42.54 -2.06 27.38
C LEU A 151 43.19 -0.72 27.77
N PRO A 152 42.80 0.41 27.14
CA PRO A 152 43.36 1.74 27.41
C PRO A 152 43.47 2.12 28.90
N ASN A 153 42.45 1.81 29.70
CA ASN A 153 42.38 2.18 31.12
C ASN A 153 42.86 1.08 32.07
N HIS A 154 43.38 -0.03 31.56
CA HIS A 154 43.85 -1.13 32.39
C HIS A 154 45.36 -1.29 32.25
N SER A 155 46.06 -1.14 33.37
CA SER A 155 47.51 -1.33 33.40
C SER A 155 47.87 -2.83 33.45
N PRO A 156 48.97 -3.26 32.81
CA PRO A 156 49.55 -4.59 33.00
C PRO A 156 49.85 -4.93 34.47
N SER A 157 50.00 -3.91 35.33
CA SER A 157 50.27 -4.04 36.76
C SER A 157 49.02 -4.31 37.64
N GLY A 158 47.85 -4.59 37.04
CA GLY A 158 46.67 -5.12 37.75
C GLY A 158 45.73 -4.08 38.35
N VAL A 159 45.97 -2.79 38.12
CA VAL A 159 45.04 -1.71 38.51
C VAL A 159 43.98 -1.56 37.42
N ASN A 160 42.74 -1.93 37.75
CA ASN A 160 41.59 -1.74 36.86
C ASN A 160 41.11 -0.28 36.95
N GLY A 161 41.26 0.48 35.87
CA GLY A 161 40.64 1.78 35.72
C GLY A 161 39.14 1.70 35.41
N PRO A 162 38.47 2.84 35.21
CA PRO A 162 37.07 2.87 34.79
C PRO A 162 36.88 2.20 33.42
N PRO A 163 35.67 1.69 33.12
CA PRO A 163 35.37 1.09 31.83
C PRO A 163 35.68 2.07 30.69
N VAL A 164 36.15 1.52 29.57
CA VAL A 164 36.37 2.30 28.35
C VAL A 164 35.00 2.63 27.76
N GLU A 165 34.67 3.91 27.72
CA GLU A 165 33.47 4.41 27.03
C GLU A 165 33.71 4.35 25.52
N VAL A 166 32.89 3.57 24.83
CA VAL A 166 32.92 3.45 23.37
C VAL A 166 31.59 3.95 22.84
N SER A 167 31.62 5.14 22.28
CA SER A 167 30.47 5.72 21.59
C SER A 167 30.36 5.13 20.19
N VAL A 168 29.16 4.73 19.77
CA VAL A 168 28.88 4.18 18.45
C VAL A 168 27.80 4.98 17.73
N GLN A 169 27.98 5.15 16.42
CA GLN A 169 27.02 5.82 15.54
C GLN A 169 26.99 5.11 14.18
N LEU A 170 25.80 4.93 13.64
CA LEU A 170 25.56 4.37 12.32
C LEU A 170 25.17 5.49 11.36
N TYR A 171 25.99 5.76 10.34
CA TYR A 171 25.51 6.48 9.17
C TYR A 171 24.90 5.46 8.21
N LEU A 172 23.58 5.37 8.17
CA LEU A 172 22.89 4.41 7.30
C LEU A 172 22.70 5.04 5.93
N ALA A 173 23.54 4.66 4.97
CA ALA A 173 23.54 5.25 3.63
C ALA A 173 22.34 4.75 2.80
N ALA A 174 22.06 3.45 2.86
CA ALA A 174 20.92 2.85 2.19
C ALA A 174 20.54 1.50 2.79
N ILE A 175 19.26 1.17 2.68
CA ILE A 175 18.74 -0.19 2.78
C ILE A 175 18.86 -0.79 1.38
N VAL A 176 19.78 -1.75 1.21
CA VAL A 176 20.10 -2.33 -0.09
C VAL A 176 19.00 -3.27 -0.55
N GLN A 177 18.53 -4.14 0.35
CA GLN A 177 17.53 -5.14 0.03
C GLN A 177 16.78 -5.61 1.28
N VAL A 178 15.49 -5.87 1.14
CA VAL A 178 14.65 -6.54 2.13
C VAL A 178 14.22 -7.89 1.54
N ASP A 179 14.78 -8.99 2.05
CA ASP A 179 14.39 -10.34 1.64
C ASP A 179 13.30 -10.86 2.57
N GLN A 180 12.07 -10.85 2.08
CA GLN A 180 10.90 -11.26 2.84
C GLN A 180 10.83 -12.78 3.03
N LYS A 181 11.31 -13.54 2.04
CA LYS A 181 11.26 -15.00 2.03
C LYS A 181 12.29 -15.60 3.00
N GLN A 182 13.47 -15.00 3.07
CA GLN A 182 14.49 -15.40 4.05
C GLN A 182 14.42 -14.60 5.35
N GLN A 183 13.57 -13.58 5.44
CA GLN A 183 13.45 -12.67 6.59
C GLN A 183 14.79 -11.98 6.93
N LEU A 184 15.45 -11.44 5.89
CA LEU A 184 16.76 -10.79 5.97
C LEU A 184 16.69 -9.33 5.52
N LEU A 185 17.53 -8.51 6.14
CA LEU A 185 17.69 -7.09 5.81
C LEU A 185 19.14 -6.81 5.45
N SER A 186 19.40 -6.30 4.26
CA SER A 186 20.72 -5.84 3.84
C SER A 186 20.82 -4.32 3.95
N VAL A 187 21.82 -3.85 4.69
CA VAL A 187 22.07 -2.43 4.95
C VAL A 187 23.52 -2.08 4.64
N GLU A 188 23.73 -0.89 4.09
CA GLU A 188 25.07 -0.34 3.89
C GLU A 188 25.20 1.07 4.45
N GLY A 189 26.42 1.42 4.84
CA GLY A 189 26.67 2.70 5.48
C GLY A 189 28.09 2.86 6.00
N TYR A 190 28.27 3.80 6.92
CA TYR A 190 29.50 3.95 7.68
C TYR A 190 29.24 3.69 9.15
N PHE A 191 30.04 2.81 9.72
CA PHE A 191 30.03 2.53 11.14
C PHE A 191 31.11 3.37 11.81
N ARG A 192 30.68 4.28 12.68
CA ARG A 192 31.54 5.24 13.38
C ARG A 192 31.66 4.84 14.85
N GLN A 193 32.87 4.92 15.36
CA GLN A 193 33.20 4.63 16.74
C GLN A 193 34.10 5.73 17.28
N GLU A 194 33.88 6.11 18.53
CA GLU A 194 34.76 7.03 19.24
C GLU A 194 35.07 6.47 20.63
N TRP A 195 36.34 6.45 20.98
CA TRP A 195 36.81 6.11 22.33
C TRP A 195 38.01 6.98 22.68
N ARG A 196 38.42 6.93 23.95
CA ARG A 196 39.60 7.65 24.44
C ARG A 196 40.69 6.66 24.84
N ASP A 197 41.92 6.87 24.38
CA ASP A 197 43.10 6.09 24.78
C ASP A 197 44.22 7.04 25.21
N GLU A 198 44.36 7.24 26.52
CA GLU A 198 45.34 8.18 27.11
C GLU A 198 46.79 7.85 26.73
N ARG A 199 47.09 6.60 26.35
CA ARG A 199 48.41 6.16 25.91
C ARG A 199 48.80 6.75 24.54
N LEU A 200 47.82 7.22 23.77
CA LEU A 200 48.00 7.86 22.46
C LEU A 200 48.04 9.39 22.56
N ASN A 201 48.12 9.95 23.76
CA ASN A 201 48.14 11.39 23.97
C ASN A 201 49.43 12.00 23.40
N GLN A 202 49.29 12.82 22.35
CA GLN A 202 50.40 13.43 21.64
C GLN A 202 50.84 14.77 22.25
N SER A 203 50.01 15.33 23.13
CA SER A 203 50.27 16.57 23.88
C SER A 203 51.50 16.48 24.78
N ALA A 204 52.02 15.27 25.03
CA ALA A 204 53.12 15.01 25.95
C ALA A 204 54.53 15.07 25.33
N GLY A 205 54.68 15.28 24.01
CA GLY A 205 56.01 15.18 23.39
C GLY A 205 56.27 15.87 22.05
N VAL A 206 55.27 16.41 21.35
CA VAL A 206 55.48 17.10 20.06
C VAL A 206 54.73 18.43 20.09
N GLY A 207 55.28 19.45 19.42
CA GLY A 207 54.75 20.82 19.44
C GLY A 207 53.28 20.92 19.08
N ASP A 208 52.68 22.07 19.40
CA ASP A 208 51.27 22.44 19.23
C ASP A 208 50.70 21.99 17.87
N CYS A 209 50.13 20.79 17.84
CA CYS A 209 49.56 20.14 16.68
C CYS A 209 48.06 20.09 16.87
N ASP A 210 47.36 21.08 16.31
CA ASP A 210 45.90 21.15 16.35
C ASP A 210 45.23 20.11 15.43
N ASP A 211 45.96 19.57 14.45
CA ASP A 211 45.44 18.66 13.43
C ASP A 211 45.44 17.18 13.89
N ALA A 212 44.35 16.47 13.57
CA ALA A 212 44.21 15.05 13.85
C ALA A 212 44.99 14.18 12.84
N ILE A 213 45.76 13.21 13.33
CA ILE A 213 46.48 12.26 12.48
C ILE A 213 45.53 11.23 11.92
N THR A 214 45.46 11.14 10.59
CA THR A 214 44.60 10.19 9.88
C THR A 214 45.42 8.97 9.43
N LEU A 215 44.89 7.79 9.73
CA LEU A 215 45.42 6.47 9.39
C LEU A 215 44.42 5.73 8.52
N ASP A 216 44.88 5.16 7.42
CA ASP A 216 44.04 4.32 6.56
C ASP A 216 43.92 2.91 7.16
N LEU A 217 42.70 2.34 7.17
CA LEU A 217 42.49 0.97 7.65
C LEU A 217 42.84 -0.06 6.57
N PRO A 218 43.38 -1.23 6.95
CA PRO A 218 43.51 -1.75 8.33
C PRO A 218 44.77 -1.26 9.07
N VAL A 219 44.57 -0.74 10.29
CA VAL A 219 45.67 -0.36 11.19
C VAL A 219 46.01 -1.55 12.10
N ARG A 220 47.28 -1.93 12.14
CA ARG A 220 47.84 -2.89 13.10
C ARG A 220 48.70 -2.13 14.10
N GLY A 221 48.58 -2.43 15.39
CA GLY A 221 49.40 -1.79 16.43
C GLY A 221 48.67 -0.76 17.31
N ILE A 222 47.36 -0.57 17.13
CA ILE A 222 46.51 0.27 18.00
C ILE A 222 45.34 -0.58 18.51
N TRP A 223 45.02 -0.47 19.80
CA TRP A 223 43.86 -1.14 20.40
C TRP A 223 42.58 -0.65 19.73
N GLN A 224 41.71 -1.60 19.35
CA GLN A 224 40.41 -1.33 18.73
C GLN A 224 39.32 -2.05 19.54
N PRO A 225 38.19 -1.39 19.84
CA PRO A 225 37.10 -2.05 20.53
C PRO A 225 36.46 -3.12 19.62
N ASP A 226 36.16 -4.28 20.20
CA ASP A 226 35.58 -5.44 19.52
C ASP A 226 34.05 -5.33 19.39
N ILE A 227 33.59 -4.18 18.89
CA ILE A 227 32.18 -3.95 18.64
C ILE A 227 31.77 -4.68 17.36
N TYR A 228 30.74 -5.49 17.47
CA TYR A 228 30.21 -6.31 16.38
C TYR A 228 28.70 -6.16 16.27
N PHE A 229 28.15 -6.70 15.19
CA PHE A 229 26.73 -6.71 14.91
C PHE A 229 26.16 -8.10 15.21
N ASP A 230 25.42 -8.24 16.30
CA ASP A 230 25.04 -9.56 16.84
C ASP A 230 24.05 -10.32 15.93
N ASN A 231 23.09 -9.60 15.35
CA ASN A 231 22.10 -10.20 14.46
C ASN A 231 22.54 -10.30 12.98
N THR A 232 23.83 -10.16 12.69
CA THR A 232 24.39 -10.32 11.33
C THR A 232 24.55 -11.80 10.95
N ILE A 233 24.19 -12.13 9.71
CA ILE A 233 24.52 -13.40 9.04
C ILE A 233 25.79 -13.26 8.20
N ARG A 234 25.93 -12.15 7.47
CA ARG A 234 27.12 -11.85 6.67
C ARG A 234 27.58 -10.43 6.93
N GLU A 235 28.83 -10.32 7.32
CA GLU A 235 29.52 -9.05 7.49
C GLU A 235 30.48 -8.80 6.34
N TRP A 236 30.53 -7.56 5.88
CA TRP A 236 31.54 -7.08 4.96
C TRP A 236 31.95 -5.67 5.41
N TYR A 237 33.26 -5.47 5.50
CA TYR A 237 33.87 -4.18 5.80
C TYR A 237 34.67 -3.71 4.59
N GLY A 238 34.44 -2.48 4.18
CA GLY A 238 35.13 -1.82 3.09
C GLY A 238 36.27 -0.93 3.58
N VAL A 239 36.54 0.12 2.82
CA VAL A 239 37.53 1.14 3.17
C VAL A 239 37.08 1.91 4.41
N GLY A 240 38.03 2.26 5.26
CA GLY A 240 37.79 3.10 6.43
C GLY A 240 39.03 3.86 6.83
N SER A 241 38.85 4.80 7.75
CA SER A 241 39.90 5.66 8.28
C SER A 241 39.80 5.74 9.80
N MET A 242 40.94 5.83 10.46
CA MET A 242 41.07 6.12 11.89
C MET A 242 41.72 7.49 12.05
N ARG A 243 41.18 8.34 12.92
CA ARG A 243 41.71 9.66 13.24
C ARG A 243 42.05 9.71 14.71
N ILE A 244 43.26 10.14 15.04
CA ILE A 244 43.73 10.30 16.41
C ILE A 244 43.84 11.80 16.67
N TYR A 245 43.04 12.28 17.61
CA TYR A 245 43.04 13.67 18.03
C TYR A 245 44.12 13.91 19.10
N PRO A 246 44.64 15.15 19.20
CA PRO A 246 45.65 15.51 20.20
C PRO A 246 45.21 15.23 21.65
N ASP A 247 43.91 15.31 21.93
CA ASP A 247 43.29 15.06 23.24
C ASP A 247 43.12 13.57 23.61
N ALA A 248 43.78 12.67 22.86
CA ALA A 248 43.71 11.22 22.99
C ALA A 248 42.36 10.59 22.62
N ARG A 249 41.45 11.32 21.94
CA ARG A 249 40.27 10.70 21.31
C ARG A 249 40.66 10.03 20.01
N VAL A 250 40.12 8.83 19.79
CA VAL A 250 40.28 8.07 18.56
C VAL A 250 38.91 7.93 17.92
N TRP A 251 38.81 8.40 16.68
CA TRP A 251 37.61 8.29 15.86
C TRP A 251 37.88 7.29 14.73
N ARG A 252 37.06 6.25 14.62
CA ARG A 252 37.16 5.22 13.59
C ARG A 252 35.89 5.22 12.77
N SER A 253 36.02 5.25 11.45
CA SER A 253 34.89 5.13 10.53
C SER A 253 35.19 4.11 9.45
N VAL A 254 34.31 3.14 9.29
CA VAL A 254 34.47 2.04 8.33
C VAL A 254 33.20 1.88 7.51
N ARG A 255 33.33 1.78 6.18
CA ARG A 255 32.20 1.41 5.34
C ARG A 255 31.79 -0.02 5.64
N PHE A 256 30.51 -0.28 5.84
CA PHE A 256 29.99 -1.63 6.05
C PHE A 256 28.89 -1.97 5.04
N ASN A 257 28.76 -3.26 4.75
CA ASN A 257 27.60 -3.86 4.12
C ASN A 257 27.26 -5.12 4.93
N HIS A 258 26.13 -5.11 5.62
CA HIS A 258 25.74 -6.18 6.52
C HIS A 258 24.40 -6.77 6.10
N LEU A 259 24.32 -8.10 6.16
CA LEU A 259 23.09 -8.86 5.99
C LEU A 259 22.62 -9.33 7.37
N LEU A 260 21.53 -8.74 7.84
CA LEU A 260 20.98 -8.89 9.19
C LEU A 260 19.76 -9.81 9.19
N ARG A 261 19.54 -10.53 10.29
CA ARG A 261 18.27 -11.21 10.57
C ARG A 261 17.23 -10.18 10.98
N CYS A 262 16.08 -10.21 10.32
CA CYS A 262 14.92 -9.40 10.67
C CYS A 262 13.66 -10.27 10.61
N PRO A 263 13.17 -10.80 11.74
CA PRO A 263 11.91 -11.54 11.76
C PRO A 263 10.76 -10.59 11.36
N MET A 264 9.99 -10.99 10.36
CA MET A 264 8.91 -10.20 9.77
C MET A 264 7.55 -10.82 10.04
N SER A 265 6.51 -9.98 10.13
CA SER A 265 5.12 -10.38 10.37
C SER A 265 4.23 -9.97 9.21
N PHE A 266 3.58 -10.94 8.56
CA PHE A 266 2.82 -10.72 7.32
C PHE A 266 1.29 -10.76 7.51
N HIS A 267 0.79 -10.73 8.75
CA HIS A 267 -0.65 -10.79 9.03
C HIS A 267 -1.46 -9.74 8.23
N ARG A 268 -0.93 -8.52 8.11
CA ARG A 268 -1.57 -7.38 7.45
C ARG A 268 -1.14 -7.14 6.01
N LEU A 269 -0.45 -8.09 5.36
CA LEU A 269 -0.07 -7.96 3.95
C LEU A 269 -1.30 -7.63 3.07
N PRO A 270 -1.29 -6.57 2.23
CA PRO A 270 -0.15 -5.76 1.76
C PRO A 270 0.12 -4.44 2.54
N PHE A 271 -0.59 -4.17 3.64
CA PHE A 271 -0.47 -2.96 4.46
C PHE A 271 0.39 -3.18 5.71
N ASP A 272 1.35 -4.09 5.62
CA ASP A 272 2.21 -4.48 6.72
C ASP A 272 3.30 -3.45 7.02
N THR A 273 3.63 -3.34 8.31
CA THR A 273 4.79 -2.59 8.81
C THR A 273 5.72 -3.58 9.50
N GLN A 274 6.96 -3.61 9.05
CA GLN A 274 8.01 -4.46 9.59
C GLN A 274 8.92 -3.66 10.51
N ARG A 275 9.26 -4.22 11.67
CA ARG A 275 10.16 -3.59 12.64
C ARG A 275 11.45 -4.40 12.70
N CYS A 276 12.41 -4.02 11.87
CA CYS A 276 13.74 -4.63 11.88
C CYS A 276 14.61 -4.00 12.97
N PHE A 277 15.59 -4.75 13.46
CA PHE A 277 16.52 -4.25 14.46
C PHE A 277 17.97 -4.50 14.04
N ILE A 278 18.88 -3.69 14.57
CA ILE A 278 20.33 -3.83 14.44
C ILE A 278 20.89 -3.82 15.86
N LEU A 279 21.55 -4.91 16.26
CA LEU A 279 22.13 -5.08 17.58
C LEU A 279 23.63 -4.84 17.53
N ILE A 280 24.10 -3.80 18.21
CA ILE A 280 25.51 -3.41 18.24
C ILE A 280 26.02 -3.53 19.67
N GLY A 281 27.06 -4.33 19.90
CA GLY A 281 27.61 -4.54 21.25
C GLY A 281 29.04 -5.05 21.22
N SER A 282 29.69 -5.12 22.38
CA SER A 282 31.01 -5.72 22.55
C SER A 282 30.91 -7.25 22.58
N TYR A 283 31.80 -7.93 21.87
CA TYR A 283 31.81 -9.41 21.84
C TYR A 283 32.40 -10.00 23.13
N SER A 284 33.58 -9.54 23.52
CA SER A 284 34.38 -10.18 24.59
C SER A 284 34.24 -9.47 25.94
N TRP A 285 33.91 -8.18 25.95
CA TRP A 285 33.99 -7.34 27.13
C TRP A 285 32.62 -7.08 27.76
N GLU A 286 32.53 -7.30 29.07
CA GLU A 286 31.38 -6.94 29.90
C GLU A 286 31.35 -5.42 30.21
N VAL A 287 30.20 -4.91 30.68
CA VAL A 287 29.96 -3.47 30.96
C VAL A 287 30.99 -2.87 31.91
N SER A 288 31.57 -3.66 32.81
CA SER A 288 32.59 -3.20 33.76
C SER A 288 33.93 -2.82 33.10
N LYS A 289 34.17 -3.30 31.88
CA LYS A 289 35.42 -3.09 31.12
C LYS A 289 35.21 -2.21 29.90
N VAL A 290 34.14 -2.44 29.14
CA VAL A 290 33.78 -1.64 27.96
C VAL A 290 32.32 -1.26 28.07
N ASN A 291 32.06 0.04 28.08
CA ASN A 291 30.72 0.59 28.15
C ASN A 291 30.34 1.14 26.77
N THR A 292 29.50 0.39 26.05
CA THR A 292 28.99 0.81 24.73
C THR A 292 27.88 1.84 24.92
N SER A 293 28.01 3.00 24.29
CA SER A 293 27.01 4.09 24.33
C SER A 293 26.75 4.63 22.93
N ALA A 294 25.65 5.38 22.76
CA ALA A 294 25.35 6.08 21.51
C ALA A 294 26.02 7.46 21.50
N PHE A 295 26.35 7.98 20.32
CA PHE A 295 26.79 9.39 20.17
C PHE A 295 25.73 10.36 20.69
N SER A 296 26.17 11.52 21.21
CA SER A 296 25.30 12.59 21.69
C SER A 296 24.38 13.15 20.59
N ASP A 297 24.87 13.17 19.36
CA ASP A 297 24.16 13.71 18.18
C ASP A 297 23.15 12.71 17.62
N GLY A 298 23.04 11.53 18.23
CA GLY A 298 22.14 10.45 17.85
C GLY A 298 22.88 9.19 17.39
N PRO A 299 22.30 8.00 17.63
CA PRO A 299 22.91 6.72 17.25
C PRO A 299 22.84 6.43 15.75
N VAL A 300 21.93 7.10 15.02
CA VAL A 300 21.77 6.91 13.57
C VAL A 300 21.69 8.25 12.87
N GLU A 301 22.47 8.38 11.80
CA GLU A 301 22.42 9.50 10.86
C GLU A 301 21.96 8.95 9.49
N LEU A 302 21.06 9.69 8.83
CA LEU A 302 20.51 9.35 7.52
C LEU A 302 20.87 10.46 6.51
N PRO A 303 21.01 10.14 5.21
CA PRO A 303 21.09 11.16 4.17
C PRO A 303 19.85 12.08 4.18
N GLU A 304 20.04 13.36 3.89
CA GLU A 304 18.92 14.30 3.80
C GLU A 304 17.89 13.84 2.76
N GLY A 305 16.62 13.72 3.20
CA GLY A 305 15.51 13.30 2.34
C GLY A 305 15.42 11.80 2.05
N TYR A 306 16.19 10.96 2.74
CA TYR A 306 16.08 9.51 2.59
C TYR A 306 14.76 8.96 3.16
N ASP A 307 13.93 8.35 2.31
CA ASP A 307 12.60 7.81 2.63
C ASP A 307 12.50 6.28 2.48
N GLY A 308 13.63 5.59 2.31
CA GLY A 308 13.70 4.13 2.19
C GLY A 308 13.98 3.64 0.77
N THR A 309 13.23 2.63 0.33
CA THR A 309 13.37 1.94 -0.97
C THR A 309 12.09 2.08 -1.80
N ILE A 310 12.12 1.59 -3.05
CA ILE A 310 10.97 1.62 -3.96
C ILE A 310 9.78 0.79 -3.44
N GLU A 311 10.05 -0.26 -2.64
CA GLU A 311 9.02 -1.13 -2.07
C GLU A 311 8.68 -0.76 -0.61
N TRP A 312 9.64 -0.22 0.12
CA TRP A 312 9.54 0.02 1.57
C TRP A 312 9.81 1.47 1.92
N GLU A 313 8.88 2.12 2.61
CA GLU A 313 9.05 3.43 3.20
C GLU A 313 9.65 3.33 4.61
N LEU A 314 10.68 4.10 4.90
CA LEU A 314 11.26 4.19 6.25
C LEU A 314 10.47 5.23 7.07
N LEU A 315 9.64 4.77 8.00
CA LEU A 315 8.77 5.64 8.79
C LEU A 315 9.52 6.30 9.96
N GLU A 316 10.22 5.49 10.74
CA GLU A 316 10.93 5.93 11.93
C GLU A 316 12.20 5.10 12.16
N VAL A 317 13.18 5.76 12.75
CA VAL A 317 14.38 5.13 13.31
C VAL A 317 14.37 5.43 14.80
N THR A 318 14.27 4.39 15.60
CA THR A 318 14.34 4.50 17.07
C THR A 318 15.54 3.73 17.59
N SER A 319 16.00 4.08 18.78
CA SER A 319 17.17 3.45 19.39
C SER A 319 16.99 3.24 20.87
N GLU A 320 17.47 2.11 21.36
CA GLU A 320 17.42 1.76 22.77
C GLU A 320 18.79 1.23 23.19
N VAL A 321 19.23 1.64 24.38
CA VAL A 321 20.46 1.11 24.98
C VAL A 321 20.07 0.15 26.09
N THR A 322 20.31 -1.14 25.87
CA THR A 322 19.87 -2.22 26.76
C THR A 322 21.08 -2.98 27.28
N THR A 323 21.03 -3.41 28.55
CA THR A 323 22.04 -4.33 29.10
C THR A 323 21.47 -5.74 29.09
N GLN A 324 22.05 -6.62 28.28
CA GLN A 324 21.74 -8.04 28.31
C GLN A 324 22.64 -8.75 29.30
N TRP A 325 22.09 -9.69 30.05
CA TRP A 325 22.84 -10.43 31.06
C TRP A 325 22.94 -11.89 30.68
N PHE A 326 24.16 -12.41 30.68
CA PHE A 326 24.44 -13.82 30.39
C PHE A 326 24.98 -14.53 31.63
N GLY A 327 24.68 -15.83 31.73
CA GLY A 327 25.06 -16.67 32.87
C GLY A 327 24.05 -16.67 34.01
N THR A 328 24.29 -17.52 35.01
CA THR A 328 23.43 -17.75 36.17
C THR A 328 24.18 -17.50 37.48
N GLY A 329 23.48 -17.00 38.50
CA GLY A 329 24.04 -16.80 39.85
C GLY A 329 25.13 -15.72 39.91
N ALA A 330 26.20 -15.98 40.67
CA ALA A 330 27.29 -15.03 40.92
C ALA A 330 28.18 -14.73 39.68
N ASN A 331 28.09 -15.54 38.63
CA ASN A 331 28.84 -15.36 37.37
C ASN A 331 28.04 -14.62 36.30
N ARG A 332 26.97 -13.91 36.69
CA ARG A 332 26.12 -13.15 35.76
C ARG A 332 26.90 -11.93 35.23
N LYS A 333 27.18 -11.92 33.93
CA LYS A 333 27.92 -10.84 33.25
C LYS A 333 26.98 -10.02 32.38
N GLY A 334 27.06 -8.70 32.53
CA GLY A 334 26.28 -7.76 31.74
C GLY A 334 27.05 -7.33 30.50
N TYR A 335 26.38 -7.26 29.37
CA TYR A 335 26.88 -6.72 28.11
C TYR A 335 25.93 -5.64 27.63
N LYS A 336 26.49 -4.50 27.23
CA LYS A 336 25.68 -3.35 26.83
C LYS A 336 25.56 -3.29 25.33
N TYR A 337 24.32 -3.28 24.86
CA TYR A 337 23.97 -3.22 23.45
C TYR A 337 23.28 -1.91 23.14
N VAL A 338 23.63 -1.34 21.99
CA VAL A 338 22.87 -0.28 21.33
C VAL A 338 22.03 -0.95 20.25
N THR A 339 20.71 -0.97 20.47
CA THR A 339 19.74 -1.54 19.55
C THR A 339 19.12 -0.43 18.73
N ILE A 340 19.22 -0.52 17.41
CA ILE A 340 18.57 0.41 16.47
C ILE A 340 17.38 -0.30 15.85
N TYR A 341 16.19 0.28 15.92
CA TYR A 341 14.99 -0.23 15.26
C TYR A 341 14.69 0.60 14.01
N LEU A 342 14.48 -0.10 12.90
CA LEU A 342 14.04 0.44 11.62
C LEU A 342 12.60 0.01 11.37
N SER A 343 11.66 0.95 11.41
CA SER A 343 10.25 0.70 11.10
C SER A 343 10.00 0.95 9.61
N LEU A 344 9.78 -0.14 8.86
CA LEU A 344 9.61 -0.16 7.41
C LEU A 344 8.16 -0.45 7.06
N GLN A 345 7.48 0.48 6.38
CA GLN A 345 6.12 0.28 5.88
C GLN A 345 6.13 -0.09 4.41
N ARG A 346 5.32 -1.07 4.02
CA ARG A 346 5.22 -1.46 2.61
C ARG A 346 4.46 -0.42 1.79
N ARG A 347 5.00 -0.07 0.62
CA ARG A 347 4.31 0.71 -0.41
C ARG A 347 3.34 -0.21 -1.18
N SER A 348 2.10 -0.28 -0.71
CA SER A 348 1.10 -1.25 -1.17
C SER A 348 0.45 -0.95 -2.53
N SER A 349 0.67 0.24 -3.10
CA SER A 349 -0.01 0.71 -4.33
C SER A 349 0.13 -0.25 -5.50
N ASN A 350 1.34 -0.77 -5.75
CA ASN A 350 1.60 -1.73 -6.82
C ASN A 350 0.88 -3.06 -6.59
N LEU A 351 0.93 -3.59 -5.36
CA LEU A 351 0.23 -4.82 -4.99
C LEU A 351 -1.28 -4.67 -5.14
N ILE A 352 -1.85 -3.53 -4.73
CA ILE A 352 -3.28 -3.25 -4.89
C ILE A 352 -3.64 -3.21 -6.37
N MET A 353 -2.93 -2.43 -7.18
CA MET A 353 -3.27 -2.29 -8.60
C MET A 353 -3.18 -3.62 -9.36
N PHE A 354 -2.08 -4.36 -9.21
CA PHE A 354 -1.84 -5.56 -10.00
C PHE A 354 -2.49 -6.81 -9.41
N VAL A 355 -2.43 -7.05 -8.11
CA VAL A 355 -2.97 -8.28 -7.51
C VAL A 355 -4.49 -8.15 -7.31
N PHE A 356 -4.97 -7.06 -6.68
CA PHE A 356 -6.42 -6.89 -6.46
C PHE A 356 -7.13 -6.60 -7.78
N GLY A 357 -6.56 -5.73 -8.62
CA GLY A 357 -7.14 -5.43 -9.93
C GLY A 357 -7.32 -6.70 -10.78
N THR A 358 -6.30 -7.57 -10.82
CA THR A 358 -6.37 -8.85 -11.53
C THR A 358 -7.41 -9.78 -10.88
N ALA A 359 -7.40 -9.95 -9.56
CA ALA A 359 -8.33 -10.82 -8.86
C ALA A 359 -9.80 -10.42 -9.08
N ILE A 360 -10.11 -9.14 -8.94
CA ILE A 360 -11.45 -8.59 -9.16
C ILE A 360 -11.82 -8.70 -10.63
N GLY A 361 -10.93 -8.30 -11.55
CA GLY A 361 -11.20 -8.31 -12.99
C GLY A 361 -11.56 -9.71 -13.50
N PHE A 362 -10.78 -10.72 -13.15
CA PHE A 362 -11.07 -12.10 -13.57
C PHE A 362 -12.28 -12.70 -12.85
N SER A 363 -12.55 -12.30 -11.61
CA SER A 363 -13.80 -12.68 -10.94
C SER A 363 -15.04 -12.11 -11.64
N LEU A 364 -14.95 -10.89 -12.18
CA LEU A 364 -16.01 -10.29 -13.01
C LEU A 364 -16.14 -10.98 -14.37
N VAL A 365 -15.04 -11.46 -14.96
CA VAL A 365 -15.11 -12.30 -16.17
C VAL A 365 -15.86 -13.60 -15.87
N ALA A 366 -15.55 -14.28 -14.77
CA ALA A 366 -16.29 -15.47 -14.34
C ALA A 366 -17.78 -15.18 -14.12
N PHE A 367 -18.10 -14.03 -13.52
CA PHE A 367 -19.48 -13.57 -13.38
C PHE A 367 -20.21 -13.39 -14.71
N SER A 368 -19.55 -12.75 -15.67
CA SER A 368 -20.13 -12.45 -16.97
C SER A 368 -20.57 -13.72 -17.71
N GLY A 369 -19.91 -14.84 -17.41
CA GLY A 369 -20.27 -16.19 -17.86
C GLY A 369 -21.72 -16.59 -17.52
N LEU A 370 -22.28 -16.09 -16.41
CA LEU A 370 -23.66 -16.36 -16.03
C LEU A 370 -24.69 -15.70 -16.95
N PHE A 371 -24.31 -14.68 -17.73
CA PHE A 371 -25.19 -14.02 -18.69
C PHE A 371 -25.12 -14.64 -20.09
N ILE A 372 -24.14 -15.52 -20.33
CA ILE A 372 -24.01 -16.22 -21.60
C ILE A 372 -25.15 -17.25 -21.71
N PRO A 373 -25.86 -17.32 -22.87
CA PRO A 373 -26.92 -18.29 -23.07
C PRO A 373 -26.47 -19.73 -22.77
N LYS A 374 -27.31 -20.50 -22.07
CA LYS A 374 -27.04 -21.90 -21.70
C LYS A 374 -26.76 -22.84 -22.89
N ALA A 375 -27.18 -22.46 -24.09
CA ALA A 375 -26.86 -23.19 -25.32
C ALA A 375 -25.38 -23.10 -25.74
N ALA A 376 -24.67 -22.03 -25.35
CA ALA A 376 -23.28 -21.80 -25.71
C ALA A 376 -22.31 -22.42 -24.67
N ALA A 377 -22.33 -23.76 -24.56
CA ALA A 377 -21.54 -24.49 -23.57
C ALA A 377 -20.02 -24.19 -23.61
N PRO A 378 -19.34 -24.12 -24.77
CA PRO A 378 -17.89 -23.87 -24.82
C PRO A 378 -17.50 -22.51 -24.20
N ALA A 379 -18.29 -21.47 -24.47
CA ALA A 379 -18.06 -20.12 -23.95
C ALA A 379 -18.27 -20.07 -22.42
N ARG A 380 -19.31 -20.74 -21.90
CA ARG A 380 -19.55 -20.82 -20.45
C ARG A 380 -18.42 -21.53 -19.72
N VAL A 381 -17.97 -22.69 -20.21
CA VAL A 381 -16.85 -23.45 -19.61
C VAL A 381 -15.58 -22.60 -19.57
N ALA A 382 -15.23 -21.96 -20.68
CA ALA A 382 -14.06 -21.10 -20.75
C ALA A 382 -14.15 -19.94 -19.75
N SER A 383 -15.30 -19.27 -19.70
CA SER A 383 -15.52 -18.14 -18.78
C SER A 383 -15.48 -18.54 -17.30
N SER A 384 -15.81 -19.78 -16.93
CA SER A 384 -15.76 -20.24 -15.54
C SER A 384 -14.40 -20.85 -15.14
N VAL A 385 -13.78 -21.66 -16.03
CA VAL A 385 -12.57 -22.43 -15.71
C VAL A 385 -11.27 -21.61 -15.88
N ILE A 386 -11.19 -20.75 -16.89
CA ILE A 386 -9.97 -19.96 -17.12
C ILE A 386 -9.69 -19.01 -15.95
N PRO A 387 -10.65 -18.24 -15.42
CA PRO A 387 -10.42 -17.38 -14.26
C PRO A 387 -9.96 -18.14 -13.02
N VAL A 388 -10.50 -19.34 -12.80
CA VAL A 388 -10.08 -20.23 -11.73
C VAL A 388 -8.58 -20.56 -11.82
N LEU A 389 -8.11 -20.97 -13.00
CA LEU A 389 -6.70 -21.28 -13.22
C LEU A 389 -5.81 -20.05 -13.00
N ILE A 390 -6.27 -18.88 -13.45
CA ILE A 390 -5.54 -17.61 -13.27
C ILE A 390 -5.48 -17.23 -11.78
N MET A 391 -6.58 -17.40 -11.02
CA MET A 391 -6.59 -17.14 -9.58
C MET A 391 -5.64 -18.07 -8.82
N LEU A 392 -5.61 -19.36 -9.16
CA LEU A 392 -4.68 -20.32 -8.56
C LEU A 392 -3.22 -19.95 -8.87
N ASN A 393 -2.92 -19.57 -10.12
CA ASN A 393 -1.60 -19.09 -10.50
C ASN A 393 -1.19 -17.81 -9.76
N LEU A 394 -2.13 -16.88 -9.59
CA LEU A 394 -1.90 -15.64 -8.83
C LEU A 394 -1.62 -15.94 -7.35
N GLN A 395 -2.39 -16.85 -6.74
CA GLN A 395 -2.18 -17.28 -5.35
C GLN A 395 -0.82 -17.96 -5.17
N ASN A 396 -0.43 -18.82 -6.10
CA ASN A 396 0.89 -19.45 -6.09
C ASN A 396 2.01 -18.41 -6.25
N ASN A 397 1.84 -17.42 -7.13
CA ASN A 397 2.80 -16.34 -7.30
C ASN A 397 3.03 -15.55 -6.00
N VAL A 398 1.95 -15.19 -5.30
CA VAL A 398 2.03 -14.49 -4.01
C VAL A 398 2.67 -15.37 -2.94
N THR A 399 2.28 -16.64 -2.86
CA THR A 399 2.80 -17.57 -1.84
C THR A 399 4.29 -17.88 -2.04
N ASN A 400 4.76 -17.93 -3.30
CA ASN A 400 6.16 -18.21 -3.63
C ASN A 400 7.14 -17.09 -3.22
N GLN A 401 6.62 -15.86 -3.06
CA GLN A 401 7.38 -14.69 -2.63
C GLN A 401 7.44 -14.55 -1.10
N LEU A 402 6.60 -15.29 -0.37
CA LEU A 402 6.53 -15.27 1.08
C LEU A 402 7.32 -16.44 1.69
N PRO A 403 7.76 -16.32 2.95
CA PRO A 403 8.26 -17.48 3.69
C PRO A 403 7.11 -18.47 3.94
N ALA A 404 7.45 -19.71 4.32
CA ALA A 404 6.44 -20.66 4.76
C ALA A 404 5.80 -20.17 6.07
N LEU A 405 4.56 -19.70 5.99
CA LEU A 405 3.80 -19.19 7.13
C LEU A 405 2.86 -20.27 7.67
N SER A 406 2.70 -20.33 8.99
CA SER A 406 1.73 -21.21 9.66
C SER A 406 0.31 -20.65 9.70
N TYR A 407 0.12 -19.40 9.25
CA TYR A 407 -1.13 -18.67 9.29
C TYR A 407 -1.49 -18.08 7.92
N LEU A 408 -2.77 -17.77 7.74
CA LEU A 408 -3.25 -17.04 6.56
C LEU A 408 -3.01 -15.54 6.75
N THR A 409 -2.41 -14.91 5.74
CA THR A 409 -2.32 -13.45 5.63
C THR A 409 -3.66 -12.88 5.16
N TRP A 410 -3.92 -11.60 5.41
CA TRP A 410 -5.13 -10.95 4.90
C TRP A 410 -5.25 -11.07 3.36
N LEU A 411 -4.17 -10.79 2.62
CA LEU A 411 -4.13 -10.94 1.17
C LEU A 411 -4.43 -12.38 0.70
N THR A 412 -3.81 -13.39 1.32
CA THR A 412 -4.03 -14.79 0.93
C THR A 412 -5.45 -15.24 1.24
N SER A 413 -6.03 -14.80 2.35
CA SER A 413 -7.44 -15.02 2.68
C SER A 413 -8.38 -14.39 1.63
N PHE A 414 -8.09 -13.17 1.19
CA PHE A 414 -8.83 -12.50 0.11
C PHE A 414 -8.76 -13.29 -1.21
N LEU A 415 -7.56 -13.71 -1.63
CA LEU A 415 -7.36 -14.48 -2.86
C LEU A 415 -8.03 -15.86 -2.80
N VAL A 416 -8.00 -16.55 -1.65
CA VAL A 416 -8.72 -17.82 -1.46
C VAL A 416 -10.22 -17.59 -1.58
N THR A 417 -10.75 -16.52 -0.98
CA THR A 417 -12.19 -16.22 -1.05
C THR A 417 -12.62 -15.90 -2.48
N MET A 418 -11.83 -15.10 -3.22
CA MET A 418 -12.04 -14.85 -4.64
C MET A 418 -11.97 -16.15 -5.47
N THR A 419 -11.02 -17.03 -5.17
CA THR A 419 -10.90 -18.31 -5.85
C THR A 419 -12.13 -19.19 -5.61
N LEU A 420 -12.57 -19.34 -4.35
CA LEU A 420 -13.79 -20.09 -4.02
C LEU A 420 -15.03 -19.50 -4.71
N PHE A 421 -15.08 -18.18 -4.81
CA PHE A 421 -16.15 -17.49 -5.52
C PHE A 421 -16.13 -17.79 -7.02
N THR A 422 -14.97 -17.77 -7.68
CA THR A 422 -14.84 -18.21 -9.08
C THR A 422 -15.17 -19.70 -9.26
N MET A 423 -14.76 -20.57 -8.34
CA MET A 423 -15.10 -22.01 -8.35
C MET A 423 -16.61 -22.25 -8.26
N SER A 424 -17.34 -21.40 -7.54
CA SER A 424 -18.80 -21.52 -7.46
C SER A 424 -19.48 -21.38 -8.83
N THR A 425 -18.89 -20.61 -9.76
CA THR A 425 -19.40 -20.47 -11.14
C THR A 425 -19.17 -21.74 -11.96
N VAL A 426 -18.08 -22.47 -11.71
CA VAL A 426 -17.83 -23.79 -12.33
C VAL A 426 -18.84 -24.81 -11.81
N PHE A 427 -19.10 -24.80 -10.51
CA PHE A 427 -20.11 -25.67 -9.90
C PHE A 427 -21.52 -25.39 -10.45
N GLU A 428 -21.88 -24.11 -10.56
CA GLU A 428 -23.13 -23.66 -11.18
C GLU A 428 -23.26 -24.21 -12.60
N TYR A 429 -22.22 -24.05 -13.43
CA TYR A 429 -22.23 -24.56 -14.79
C TYR A 429 -22.42 -26.08 -14.82
N GLY A 430 -21.76 -26.81 -13.92
CA GLY A 430 -21.94 -28.26 -13.78
C GLY A 430 -23.40 -28.64 -13.49
N VAL A 431 -24.04 -27.95 -12.55
CA VAL A 431 -25.46 -28.16 -12.20
C VAL A 431 -26.36 -27.81 -13.39
N VAL A 432 -26.18 -26.66 -14.03
CA VAL A 432 -26.97 -26.23 -15.18
C VAL A 432 -26.81 -27.18 -16.36
N SER A 433 -25.61 -27.69 -16.61
CA SER A 433 -25.34 -28.68 -17.66
C SER A 433 -26.12 -29.98 -17.42
N VAL A 434 -26.12 -30.50 -16.19
CA VAL A 434 -26.91 -31.69 -15.83
C VAL A 434 -28.41 -31.42 -15.96
N LEU A 435 -28.90 -30.25 -15.51
CA LEU A 435 -30.32 -29.89 -15.63
C LEU A 435 -30.73 -29.75 -17.10
N MET A 436 -29.89 -29.15 -17.94
CA MET A 436 -30.09 -29.08 -19.39
C MET A 436 -30.18 -30.46 -20.03
N GLN A 437 -29.36 -31.43 -19.61
CA GLN A 437 -29.45 -32.81 -20.08
C GLN A 437 -30.75 -33.50 -19.62
N VAL A 438 -31.22 -33.22 -18.40
CA VAL A 438 -32.51 -33.72 -17.89
C VAL A 438 -33.68 -33.11 -18.68
N GLU A 439 -33.63 -31.81 -18.95
CA GLU A 439 -34.62 -31.07 -19.74
C GLU A 439 -34.66 -31.59 -21.18
N ALA A 440 -33.51 -31.77 -21.82
CA ALA A 440 -33.42 -32.36 -23.16
C ALA A 440 -34.03 -33.78 -23.20
N ARG A 441 -33.82 -34.60 -22.16
CA ARG A 441 -34.47 -35.91 -22.04
C ARG A 441 -35.99 -35.78 -21.94
N LYS A 442 -36.52 -34.81 -21.19
CA LYS A 442 -37.98 -34.58 -21.08
C LYS A 442 -38.58 -34.09 -22.40
N ILE A 443 -37.91 -33.18 -23.11
CA ILE A 443 -38.36 -32.72 -24.43
C ILE A 443 -38.45 -33.89 -25.41
N ARG A 444 -37.45 -34.79 -25.44
CA ARG A 444 -37.50 -36.02 -26.24
C ARG A 444 -38.67 -36.93 -25.85
N LYS A 445 -39.00 -37.03 -24.56
CA LYS A 445 -40.18 -37.78 -24.09
C LYS A 445 -41.48 -37.15 -24.57
N PHE A 446 -41.59 -35.82 -24.56
CA PHE A 446 -42.76 -35.12 -25.08
C PHE A 446 -42.93 -35.32 -26.59
N GLU A 447 -41.83 -35.28 -27.36
CA GLU A 447 -41.85 -35.61 -28.78
C GLU A 447 -42.27 -37.06 -29.03
N ALA A 448 -41.80 -38.01 -28.21
CA ALA A 448 -42.23 -39.40 -28.28
C ALA A 448 -43.72 -39.56 -27.94
N PHE A 449 -44.22 -38.83 -26.94
CA PHE A 449 -45.65 -38.78 -26.61
C PHE A 449 -46.48 -38.27 -27.79
N LYS A 450 -46.07 -37.16 -28.43
CA LYS A 450 -46.74 -36.64 -29.63
C LYS A 450 -46.84 -37.67 -30.76
N ARG A 451 -45.77 -38.44 -30.98
CA ARG A 451 -45.76 -39.51 -31.99
C ARG A 451 -46.73 -40.63 -31.64
N LEU A 452 -46.73 -41.08 -30.38
CA LEU A 452 -47.65 -42.12 -29.91
C LEU A 452 -49.12 -41.69 -30.01
N THR A 453 -49.45 -40.45 -29.66
CA THR A 453 -50.81 -39.91 -29.81
C THR A 453 -51.23 -39.82 -31.27
N ALA A 454 -50.33 -39.44 -32.18
CA ALA A 454 -50.60 -39.39 -33.61
C ALA A 454 -50.79 -40.80 -34.21
N ASP A 455 -49.96 -41.77 -33.82
CA ASP A 455 -50.07 -43.17 -34.26
C ASP A 455 -51.34 -43.84 -33.73
N ALA A 456 -51.68 -43.59 -32.45
CA ALA A 456 -52.93 -44.02 -31.83
C ALA A 456 -54.15 -43.50 -32.59
N HIS A 457 -54.12 -42.22 -32.96
CA HIS A 457 -55.18 -41.59 -33.74
C HIS A 457 -55.31 -42.21 -35.14
N LYS A 458 -54.20 -42.39 -35.86
CA LYS A 458 -54.21 -43.01 -37.19
C LYS A 458 -54.81 -44.42 -37.17
N ARG A 459 -54.49 -45.21 -36.14
CA ARG A 459 -55.07 -46.56 -35.95
C ARG A 459 -56.57 -46.52 -35.63
N ALA A 460 -57.02 -45.55 -34.84
CA ALA A 460 -58.44 -45.37 -34.53
C ALA A 460 -59.27 -44.94 -35.76
N GLU A 461 -58.68 -44.19 -36.70
CA GLU A 461 -59.33 -43.87 -37.99
C GLU A 461 -59.34 -45.06 -38.98
N GLU A 462 -58.37 -45.99 -38.88
CA GLU A 462 -58.23 -47.12 -39.80
C GLU A 462 -58.98 -48.41 -39.35
N GLN A 463 -59.30 -48.63 -38.05
CA GLN A 463 -60.12 -49.76 -37.55
C GLN A 463 -60.55 -49.58 -36.07
N GLU A 464 -61.78 -50.02 -35.69
CA GLU A 464 -62.27 -50.07 -34.29
C GLU A 464 -61.41 -51.00 -33.41
N VAL A 465 -60.35 -50.47 -32.81
CA VAL A 465 -59.64 -51.12 -31.70
C VAL A 465 -59.38 -50.08 -30.62
N THR A 466 -60.04 -50.26 -29.47
CA THR A 466 -59.69 -49.59 -28.22
C THR A 466 -58.26 -49.96 -27.85
N ILE A 467 -57.39 -48.97 -27.72
CA ILE A 467 -56.00 -49.17 -27.28
C ILE A 467 -56.05 -49.83 -25.90
N SER A 468 -55.50 -51.04 -25.80
CA SER A 468 -55.37 -51.74 -24.52
C SER A 468 -54.46 -50.95 -23.58
N MET A 469 -54.90 -50.79 -22.32
CA MET A 469 -54.12 -50.16 -21.24
C MET A 469 -52.75 -50.85 -21.05
N GLU A 470 -52.57 -52.09 -21.51
CA GLU A 470 -51.30 -52.83 -21.45
C GLU A 470 -50.22 -52.29 -22.41
N ASP A 471 -50.59 -51.72 -23.55
CA ASP A 471 -49.62 -51.13 -24.48
C ASP A 471 -49.17 -49.73 -24.04
N ILE A 472 -50.02 -49.01 -23.32
CA ILE A 472 -49.70 -47.72 -22.68
C ILE A 472 -48.88 -47.95 -21.40
N GLN A 473 -49.13 -49.01 -20.63
CA GLN A 473 -48.34 -49.35 -19.44
C GLN A 473 -46.88 -49.73 -19.75
N LYS A 474 -46.55 -50.11 -20.99
CA LYS A 474 -45.17 -50.31 -21.45
C LYS A 474 -44.42 -49.00 -21.73
N THR A 475 -45.10 -47.85 -21.73
CA THR A 475 -44.49 -46.53 -21.93
C THR A 475 -43.99 -45.93 -20.61
N ASP A 476 -43.17 -44.88 -20.72
CA ASP A 476 -42.57 -44.16 -19.59
C ASP A 476 -43.62 -43.73 -18.54
N ALA A 477 -43.31 -43.86 -17.25
CA ALA A 477 -44.25 -43.59 -16.15
C ALA A 477 -44.86 -42.17 -16.19
N ALA A 478 -44.16 -41.18 -16.76
CA ALA A 478 -44.68 -39.83 -16.95
C ALA A 478 -45.79 -39.77 -18.03
N VAL A 479 -45.64 -40.54 -19.12
CA VAL A 479 -46.66 -40.67 -20.17
C VAL A 479 -47.88 -41.41 -19.62
N ALA A 480 -47.65 -42.49 -18.88
CA ALA A 480 -48.72 -43.21 -18.20
C ALA A 480 -49.45 -42.35 -17.14
N TYR A 481 -48.72 -41.50 -16.40
CA TYR A 481 -49.30 -40.55 -15.44
C TYR A 481 -50.19 -39.51 -16.12
N VAL A 482 -49.72 -38.94 -17.24
CA VAL A 482 -50.49 -38.04 -18.10
C VAL A 482 -51.76 -38.75 -18.54
N TYR A 483 -51.67 -39.90 -19.21
CA TYR A 483 -52.86 -40.67 -19.61
C TYR A 483 -53.81 -41.00 -18.44
N LYS A 484 -53.30 -41.37 -17.26
CA LYS A 484 -54.12 -41.63 -16.06
C LYS A 484 -54.77 -40.38 -15.47
N LEU A 485 -54.06 -39.25 -15.44
CA LEU A 485 -54.63 -37.95 -15.06
C LEU A 485 -55.80 -37.59 -15.99
N PHE A 486 -55.73 -38.04 -17.24
CA PHE A 486 -56.71 -37.75 -18.29
C PHE A 486 -57.79 -38.83 -18.51
N ASP A 487 -57.70 -40.00 -17.83
CA ASP A 487 -58.67 -41.11 -17.91
C ASP A 487 -59.50 -41.30 -16.64
N SER A 488 -59.48 -40.35 -15.71
CA SER A 488 -60.34 -40.34 -14.52
C SER A 488 -61.83 -40.25 -14.90
N ASP A 489 -62.67 -41.14 -14.36
CA ASP A 489 -64.10 -41.22 -14.62
C ASP A 489 -64.85 -39.89 -14.31
N GLY A 490 -65.30 -39.22 -15.38
CA GLY A 490 -66.74 -39.09 -15.61
C GLY A 490 -67.46 -37.78 -15.30
N GLU A 491 -67.26 -37.10 -14.16
CA GLU A 491 -68.22 -36.01 -13.80
C GLU A 491 -67.62 -34.65 -13.42
N SER A 492 -66.33 -34.55 -13.08
CA SER A 492 -65.78 -33.30 -12.50
C SER A 492 -64.94 -32.43 -13.44
N GLY A 493 -64.44 -32.91 -14.58
CA GLY A 493 -63.64 -32.12 -15.54
C GLY A 493 -62.28 -31.64 -15.01
N LEU A 494 -61.29 -31.51 -15.89
CA LEU A 494 -59.91 -31.14 -15.52
C LEU A 494 -59.76 -29.64 -15.26
N THR A 495 -59.16 -29.28 -14.14
CA THR A 495 -58.83 -27.90 -13.79
C THR A 495 -57.59 -27.39 -14.53
N LEU A 496 -57.44 -26.07 -14.66
CA LEU A 496 -56.25 -25.43 -15.23
C LEU A 496 -54.93 -25.91 -14.60
N LYS A 497 -54.93 -26.17 -13.28
CA LYS A 497 -53.75 -26.64 -12.54
C LYS A 497 -53.38 -28.08 -12.87
N GLU A 498 -54.37 -28.95 -13.08
CA GLU A 498 -54.14 -30.34 -13.46
C GLU A 498 -53.57 -30.42 -14.88
N VAL A 499 -54.12 -29.65 -15.83
CA VAL A 499 -53.58 -29.55 -17.20
C VAL A 499 -52.16 -28.98 -17.19
N GLN A 500 -51.89 -27.93 -16.41
CA GLN A 500 -50.54 -27.39 -16.20
C GLN A 500 -49.58 -28.45 -15.62
N SER A 501 -50.03 -29.24 -14.65
CA SER A 501 -49.23 -30.30 -14.04
C SER A 501 -48.91 -31.44 -15.02
N GLY A 502 -49.83 -31.76 -15.93
CA GLY A 502 -49.62 -32.74 -17.01
C GLY A 502 -48.56 -32.27 -18.01
N PHE A 503 -48.65 -31.01 -18.48
CA PHE A 503 -47.60 -30.41 -19.32
C PHE A 503 -46.25 -30.36 -18.59
N LYS A 504 -46.25 -30.02 -17.30
CA LYS A 504 -45.03 -29.99 -16.46
C LYS A 504 -44.40 -31.38 -16.29
N ALA A 505 -45.20 -32.44 -16.19
CA ALA A 505 -44.72 -33.82 -16.12
C ALA A 505 -44.00 -34.25 -17.42
N LEU A 506 -44.44 -33.72 -18.57
CA LEU A 506 -43.81 -33.89 -19.88
C LEU A 506 -42.65 -32.91 -20.12
N GLY A 507 -42.29 -32.10 -19.13
CA GLY A 507 -41.22 -31.12 -19.20
C GLY A 507 -41.55 -29.86 -20.00
N GLN A 508 -42.83 -29.59 -20.26
CA GLN A 508 -43.27 -28.31 -20.82
C GLN A 508 -43.70 -27.37 -19.70
N HIS A 509 -43.09 -26.19 -19.65
CA HIS A 509 -43.28 -25.19 -18.61
C HIS A 509 -44.16 -24.05 -19.13
N PHE A 510 -45.40 -23.98 -18.64
CA PHE A 510 -46.38 -22.94 -19.01
C PHE A 510 -46.98 -22.27 -17.77
N SER A 511 -47.33 -20.99 -17.88
CA SER A 511 -48.08 -20.27 -16.85
C SER A 511 -49.56 -20.64 -16.88
N LEU A 512 -50.27 -20.41 -15.77
CA LEU A 512 -51.73 -20.64 -15.72
C LEU A 512 -52.49 -19.82 -16.77
N ASP A 513 -52.04 -18.60 -17.07
CA ASP A 513 -52.63 -17.75 -18.10
C ASP A 513 -52.41 -18.30 -19.51
N GLN A 514 -51.24 -18.91 -19.76
CA GLN A 514 -50.95 -19.61 -21.02
C GLN A 514 -51.85 -20.82 -21.19
N VAL A 515 -52.02 -21.64 -20.15
CA VAL A 515 -52.94 -22.79 -20.19
C VAL A 515 -54.40 -22.33 -20.36
N LYS A 516 -54.77 -21.16 -19.81
CA LYS A 516 -56.09 -20.56 -20.02
C LYS A 516 -56.33 -20.13 -21.47
N GLU A 517 -55.30 -19.68 -22.18
CA GLU A 517 -55.38 -19.40 -23.62
C GLU A 517 -55.74 -20.66 -24.41
N THR A 518 -55.17 -21.80 -24.05
CA THR A 518 -55.53 -23.11 -24.63
C THR A 518 -57.01 -23.45 -24.40
N PHE A 519 -57.55 -23.20 -23.20
CA PHE A 519 -58.99 -23.40 -22.91
C PHE A 519 -59.87 -22.50 -23.79
N ILE A 520 -59.47 -21.24 -23.99
CA ILE A 520 -60.18 -20.29 -24.83
C ILE A 520 -60.17 -20.73 -26.30
N LYS A 521 -59.00 -21.17 -26.82
CA LYS A 521 -58.87 -21.69 -28.20
C LYS A 521 -59.74 -22.93 -28.44
N LEU A 522 -59.98 -23.73 -27.41
CA LEU A 522 -60.85 -24.91 -27.46
C LEU A 522 -62.35 -24.58 -27.30
N GLY A 523 -62.71 -23.31 -27.05
CA GLY A 523 -64.10 -22.89 -26.85
C GLY A 523 -64.70 -23.30 -25.50
N VAL A 524 -63.85 -23.57 -24.49
CA VAL A 524 -64.30 -23.99 -23.15
C VAL A 524 -64.66 -22.75 -22.32
N GLU A 525 -65.95 -22.48 -22.14
CA GLU A 525 -66.45 -21.29 -21.41
C GLU A 525 -66.26 -21.37 -19.87
N GLY A 526 -65.78 -22.50 -19.33
CA GLY A 526 -65.57 -22.73 -17.89
C GLY A 526 -64.11 -23.01 -17.49
N HIS A 527 -63.80 -22.96 -16.19
CA HIS A 527 -62.46 -23.30 -15.64
C HIS A 527 -62.16 -24.82 -15.60
N ARG A 528 -62.96 -25.63 -16.30
CA ARG A 528 -62.89 -27.10 -16.29
C ARG A 528 -63.06 -27.63 -17.72
N MET A 529 -62.12 -28.47 -18.16
CA MET A 529 -62.13 -29.09 -19.49
C MET A 529 -62.79 -30.47 -19.41
N LYS A 530 -63.72 -30.76 -20.33
CA LYS A 530 -64.38 -32.08 -20.44
C LYS A 530 -63.48 -33.08 -21.18
N LYS A 531 -63.75 -34.38 -21.01
CA LYS A 531 -62.99 -35.48 -21.66
C LYS A 531 -62.95 -35.31 -23.19
N GLU A 532 -64.06 -34.91 -23.80
CA GLU A 532 -64.19 -34.71 -25.25
C GLU A 532 -63.32 -33.55 -25.77
N ASP A 533 -63.38 -32.39 -25.11
CA ASP A 533 -62.58 -31.21 -25.48
C ASP A 533 -61.08 -31.48 -25.30
N PHE A 534 -60.72 -32.29 -24.31
CA PHE A 534 -59.35 -32.74 -24.09
C PHE A 534 -58.86 -33.71 -25.17
N HIS A 535 -59.69 -34.65 -25.61
CA HIS A 535 -59.35 -35.54 -26.74
C HIS A 535 -59.17 -34.73 -28.04
N ARG A 536 -59.98 -33.67 -28.24
CA ARG A 536 -59.82 -32.73 -29.35
C ARG A 536 -58.49 -31.97 -29.25
N MET A 537 -58.10 -31.53 -28.05
CA MET A 537 -56.80 -30.90 -27.81
C MET A 537 -55.63 -31.84 -28.13
N LEU A 538 -55.73 -33.13 -27.77
CA LEU A 538 -54.67 -34.11 -28.07
C LEU A 538 -54.55 -34.43 -29.56
N LYS A 539 -55.66 -34.39 -30.31
CA LYS A 539 -55.68 -34.62 -31.76
C LYS A 539 -54.82 -33.57 -32.48
N ASP A 540 -55.01 -32.29 -32.16
CA ASP A 540 -54.31 -31.18 -32.78
C ASP A 540 -53.45 -30.43 -31.75
N ILE A 541 -52.60 -31.17 -31.03
CA ILE A 541 -51.82 -30.63 -29.89
C ILE A 541 -50.98 -29.41 -30.26
N ASP A 542 -50.52 -29.32 -31.51
CA ASP A 542 -49.71 -28.20 -32.01
C ASP A 542 -50.54 -26.92 -32.21
N ASP A 543 -51.81 -27.03 -32.61
CA ASP A 543 -52.70 -25.88 -32.83
C ASP A 543 -53.19 -25.27 -31.50
N TYR A 544 -53.32 -26.12 -30.48
CA TYR A 544 -53.82 -25.73 -29.16
C TYR A 544 -52.72 -25.47 -28.13
N MET A 545 -51.44 -25.71 -28.47
CA MET A 545 -50.32 -25.40 -27.59
C MET A 545 -50.21 -23.89 -27.33
N PRO A 546 -50.00 -23.48 -26.07
CA PRO A 546 -49.82 -22.08 -25.76
C PRO A 546 -48.45 -21.57 -26.21
N GLY A 547 -48.39 -20.32 -26.66
CA GLY A 547 -47.15 -19.71 -27.14
C GLY A 547 -46.08 -19.60 -26.05
N LYS A 548 -44.84 -19.97 -26.34
CA LYS A 548 -43.70 -19.93 -25.40
C LYS A 548 -43.16 -18.51 -25.24
N ASN A 549 -43.79 -17.71 -24.37
CA ASN A 549 -43.26 -16.40 -23.98
C ASN A 549 -42.59 -16.49 -22.60
N ALA A 550 -41.25 -16.62 -22.59
CA ALA A 550 -40.46 -16.82 -21.37
C ALA A 550 -40.58 -15.66 -20.34
N PHE A 551 -40.89 -14.45 -20.79
CA PHE A 551 -41.00 -13.26 -19.92
C PHE A 551 -42.23 -13.24 -19.00
N LYS A 552 -43.26 -14.06 -19.25
CA LYS A 552 -44.49 -14.10 -18.43
C LYS A 552 -44.50 -15.21 -17.37
N LEU A 553 -43.47 -16.07 -17.30
CA LEU A 553 -43.39 -17.17 -16.34
C LEU A 553 -42.92 -16.65 -14.97
N THR A 554 -43.66 -17.01 -13.92
CA THR A 554 -43.20 -16.80 -12.53
C THR A 554 -41.96 -17.67 -12.26
N PHE A 555 -41.16 -17.33 -11.24
CA PHE A 555 -39.91 -18.04 -10.92
C PHE A 555 -40.10 -19.58 -10.86
N TRP A 556 -41.14 -20.04 -10.16
CA TRP A 556 -41.46 -21.46 -9.96
C TRP A 556 -42.00 -22.17 -11.20
N GLU A 557 -42.43 -21.42 -12.21
CA GLU A 557 -42.92 -21.94 -13.48
C GLU A 557 -41.80 -22.07 -14.51
N ARG A 558 -40.63 -21.46 -14.31
CA ARG A 558 -39.46 -21.58 -15.20
C ARG A 558 -38.83 -22.98 -15.17
N GLU A 559 -38.00 -23.24 -16.16
CA GLU A 559 -37.15 -24.43 -16.24
C GLU A 559 -36.18 -24.46 -15.04
N PRO A 560 -35.93 -25.64 -14.43
CA PRO A 560 -34.99 -25.76 -13.32
C PRO A 560 -33.60 -25.18 -13.60
N ALA A 561 -33.07 -25.35 -14.83
CA ALA A 561 -31.80 -24.76 -15.23
C ALA A 561 -31.83 -23.22 -15.12
N ASP A 562 -32.91 -22.57 -15.57
CA ASP A 562 -33.07 -21.11 -15.51
C ASP A 562 -33.25 -20.62 -14.07
N GLN A 563 -33.89 -21.40 -13.21
CA GLN A 563 -34.04 -21.07 -11.79
C GLN A 563 -32.67 -21.00 -11.10
N VAL A 564 -31.81 -21.99 -11.35
CA VAL A 564 -30.44 -22.02 -10.82
C VAL A 564 -29.63 -20.83 -11.32
N ASP A 565 -29.63 -20.58 -12.63
CA ASP A 565 -28.96 -19.43 -13.27
C ASP A 565 -29.37 -18.10 -12.58
N ILE A 566 -30.68 -17.89 -12.35
CA ILE A 566 -31.21 -16.67 -11.69
C ILE A 566 -30.78 -16.58 -10.22
N VAL A 567 -30.89 -17.67 -9.47
CA VAL A 567 -30.50 -17.70 -8.05
C VAL A 567 -29.02 -17.41 -7.90
N PHE A 568 -28.17 -18.02 -8.73
CA PHE A 568 -26.73 -17.78 -8.71
C PHE A 568 -26.38 -16.35 -9.14
N ARG A 569 -27.04 -15.76 -10.15
CA ARG A 569 -26.84 -14.34 -10.50
C ARG A 569 -27.11 -13.42 -9.31
N TRP A 570 -28.22 -13.62 -8.59
CA TRP A 570 -28.54 -12.80 -7.42
C TRP A 570 -27.63 -13.07 -6.23
N ALA A 571 -27.33 -14.34 -5.94
CA ALA A 571 -26.39 -14.72 -4.89
C ALA A 571 -24.99 -14.14 -5.15
N PHE A 572 -24.57 -14.13 -6.43
CA PHE A 572 -23.31 -13.55 -6.86
C PHE A 572 -23.31 -12.03 -6.69
N ILE A 573 -24.36 -11.32 -7.13
CA ILE A 573 -24.46 -9.87 -6.95
C ILE A 573 -24.41 -9.51 -5.45
N ILE A 574 -25.17 -10.21 -4.62
CA ILE A 574 -25.19 -9.99 -3.16
C ILE A 574 -23.83 -10.31 -2.54
N GLY A 575 -23.21 -11.43 -2.93
CA GLY A 575 -21.90 -11.86 -2.46
C GLY A 575 -20.78 -10.89 -2.84
N LEU A 576 -20.76 -10.45 -4.10
CA LEU A 576 -19.80 -9.46 -4.60
C LEU A 576 -19.97 -8.12 -3.86
N LEU A 577 -21.20 -7.64 -3.71
CA LEU A 577 -21.48 -6.40 -2.98
C LEU A 577 -21.01 -6.52 -1.53
N ARG A 578 -21.38 -7.59 -0.83
CA ARG A 578 -20.96 -7.83 0.57
C ARG A 578 -19.44 -7.91 0.70
N MET A 579 -18.78 -8.57 -0.23
CA MET A 579 -17.32 -8.68 -0.22
C MET A 579 -16.63 -7.35 -0.51
N MET A 580 -17.17 -6.53 -1.42
CA MET A 580 -16.68 -5.15 -1.60
C MET A 580 -16.83 -4.32 -0.32
N PHE A 581 -17.93 -4.49 0.43
CA PHE A 581 -18.08 -3.86 1.74
C PHE A 581 -17.07 -4.37 2.79
N ASP A 582 -16.89 -5.69 2.91
CA ASP A 582 -15.97 -6.29 3.89
C ASP A 582 -14.50 -5.92 3.61
N VAL A 583 -14.10 -5.85 2.33
CA VAL A 583 -12.75 -5.39 1.92
C VAL A 583 -12.53 -3.93 2.33
N THR A 584 -13.56 -3.08 2.26
CA THR A 584 -13.45 -1.66 2.67
C THR A 584 -13.42 -1.44 4.18
N GLU A 585 -13.98 -2.34 4.99
CA GLU A 585 -14.00 -2.20 6.46
C GLU A 585 -12.78 -2.83 7.17
N SER A 586 -12.10 -3.78 6.53
CA SER A 586 -11.02 -4.55 7.16
C SER A 586 -9.73 -3.82 7.58
N PRO A 587 -9.32 -2.66 7.02
CA PRO A 587 -8.10 -1.99 7.48
C PRO A 587 -8.23 -1.41 8.90
N VAL A 588 -9.46 -1.17 9.39
CA VAL A 588 -9.72 -0.43 10.64
C VAL A 588 -9.83 -1.35 11.86
N ARG A 589 -10.24 -2.61 11.69
CA ARG A 589 -10.53 -3.53 12.82
C ARG A 589 -9.32 -4.25 13.39
N ALA A 590 -8.18 -4.24 12.70
CA ALA A 590 -7.00 -4.98 13.11
C ALA A 590 -6.22 -4.32 14.27
N ASP A 591 -6.46 -3.03 14.55
CA ASP A 591 -5.82 -2.33 15.68
C ASP A 591 -6.47 -2.65 17.04
N GLU A 592 -7.70 -3.15 17.06
CA GLU A 592 -8.38 -3.56 18.32
C GLU A 592 -8.11 -5.02 18.71
N ALA A 593 -7.61 -5.86 17.80
CA ALA A 593 -7.43 -7.30 18.04
C ALA A 593 -6.07 -7.69 18.63
N VAL A 594 -5.10 -6.76 18.72
CA VAL A 594 -3.73 -7.08 19.19
C VAL A 594 -3.59 -7.03 20.72
N THR A 595 -4.64 -6.68 21.46
CA THR A 595 -4.66 -6.75 22.94
C THR A 595 -5.44 -7.95 23.50
N GLY A 596 -5.83 -8.93 22.68
CA GLY A 596 -6.56 -10.11 23.13
C GLY A 596 -5.85 -11.42 22.78
N GLU A 597 -5.38 -12.14 23.80
CA GLU A 597 -5.02 -13.55 23.65
C GLU A 597 -6.17 -14.37 23.08
N THR A 598 -5.79 -15.45 22.38
CA THR A 598 -6.60 -16.53 21.79
C THR A 598 -7.26 -16.26 20.44
N GLY A 599 -6.70 -16.92 19.42
CA GLY A 599 -7.25 -16.98 18.08
C GLY A 599 -8.49 -17.88 18.00
N SER A 600 -9.50 -17.40 17.30
CA SER A 600 -10.40 -18.24 16.50
C SER A 600 -11.10 -17.37 15.47
N ILE A 601 -10.85 -17.64 14.19
CA ILE A 601 -11.54 -17.01 13.07
C ILE A 601 -12.92 -17.69 12.96
N VAL A 602 -13.98 -16.97 13.32
CA VAL A 602 -15.36 -17.43 13.17
C VAL A 602 -15.89 -17.03 11.80
N LEU A 603 -16.22 -18.02 10.97
CA LEU A 603 -17.04 -17.86 9.77
C LEU A 603 -18.41 -17.25 10.17
N ALA A 604 -18.69 -16.05 9.66
CA ALA A 604 -19.92 -15.32 9.95
C ALA A 604 -21.14 -16.06 9.35
N GLY A 605 -21.98 -16.67 10.19
CA GLY A 605 -23.21 -17.30 9.72
C GLY A 605 -24.09 -18.04 10.73
N VAL A 606 -23.78 -18.04 12.04
CA VAL A 606 -24.61 -18.77 13.04
C VAL A 606 -24.91 -17.90 14.26
N ASN A 607 -26.19 -17.84 14.60
CA ASN A 607 -26.74 -17.05 15.72
C ASN A 607 -26.14 -17.52 17.07
N PRO A 608 -25.49 -16.64 17.87
CA PRO A 608 -24.66 -17.01 19.03
C PRO A 608 -25.41 -17.65 20.20
N ARG A 609 -26.75 -17.67 20.20
CA ARG A 609 -27.54 -18.35 21.24
C ARG A 609 -27.72 -19.85 21.01
N SER A 610 -27.51 -20.33 19.78
CA SER A 610 -27.65 -21.75 19.44
C SER A 610 -26.35 -22.54 19.60
N ALA A 611 -25.19 -21.91 19.36
CA ALA A 611 -23.88 -22.53 19.50
C ALA A 611 -23.49 -22.82 20.96
N ALA A 612 -23.90 -21.94 21.90
CA ALA A 612 -23.66 -22.15 23.33
C ALA A 612 -24.41 -23.40 23.87
N ALA A 613 -25.65 -23.63 23.41
CA ALA A 613 -26.44 -24.78 23.83
C ALA A 613 -25.93 -26.11 23.25
N VAL A 614 -25.28 -26.10 22.08
CA VAL A 614 -24.68 -27.28 21.46
C VAL A 614 -23.29 -27.58 22.04
N ALA A 615 -22.49 -26.56 22.34
CA ALA A 615 -21.17 -26.72 22.95
C ALA A 615 -21.25 -27.21 24.41
N GLN A 616 -22.29 -26.83 25.14
CA GLN A 616 -22.54 -27.34 26.49
C GLN A 616 -22.97 -28.82 26.47
N ARG A 617 -23.84 -29.19 25.52
CA ARG A 617 -24.27 -30.59 25.32
C ARG A 617 -23.16 -31.51 24.79
N ALA A 618 -22.15 -30.95 24.11
CA ALA A 618 -20.97 -31.68 23.65
C ALA A 618 -19.91 -31.84 24.76
N ARG A 619 -19.77 -30.85 25.67
CA ARG A 619 -18.91 -30.98 26.86
C ARG A 619 -19.46 -31.97 27.87
N ASP A 620 -20.77 -31.96 28.11
CA ASP A 620 -21.40 -32.86 29.06
C ASP A 620 -21.36 -34.33 28.57
N LYS A 621 -21.30 -34.55 27.25
CA LYS A 621 -21.10 -35.89 26.64
C LYS A 621 -19.64 -36.36 26.60
N LEU A 622 -18.66 -35.46 26.72
CA LEU A 622 -17.22 -35.81 26.70
C LEU A 622 -16.68 -36.08 28.12
N THR A 623 -17.43 -35.72 29.16
CA THR A 623 -17.10 -36.03 30.56
C THR A 623 -17.65 -37.37 31.08
N GLU A 624 -18.47 -38.08 30.29
CA GLU A 624 -19.01 -39.41 30.67
C GLU A 624 -18.24 -40.60 30.05
N ASP A 625 -17.37 -40.41 29.05
CA ASP A 625 -16.74 -41.50 28.27
C ASP A 625 -15.20 -41.61 28.41
N SER A 626 -14.58 -41.09 29.47
CA SER A 626 -13.11 -41.22 29.69
C SER A 626 -12.70 -41.83 31.04
N GLN A 627 -13.51 -42.76 31.57
CA GLN A 627 -12.98 -43.85 32.39
C GLN A 627 -12.59 -45.02 31.48
N GLY A 628 -11.31 -45.14 31.16
CA GLY A 628 -10.75 -46.38 30.60
C GLY A 628 -9.60 -46.17 29.63
N SER A 629 -8.43 -46.73 29.99
CA SER A 629 -7.26 -47.08 29.14
C SER A 629 -6.65 -45.95 28.28
N GLY A 630 -5.38 -45.57 28.40
CA GLY A 630 -4.20 -46.44 28.41
C GLY A 630 -3.43 -46.24 27.10
N GLU A 631 -2.14 -45.90 27.22
CA GLU A 631 -1.07 -45.92 26.20
C GLU A 631 -0.69 -44.64 25.43
N SER A 632 0.63 -44.47 25.35
CA SER A 632 1.41 -43.39 24.73
C SER A 632 1.87 -43.78 23.33
N LEU A 633 2.26 -42.82 22.47
CA LEU A 633 3.45 -42.98 21.60
C LEU A 633 3.95 -41.66 20.96
N VAL A 634 5.04 -41.18 21.53
CA VAL A 634 6.33 -40.69 20.97
C VAL A 634 6.44 -40.25 19.49
N SER A 635 7.01 -39.04 19.38
CA SER A 635 7.89 -38.43 18.35
C SER A 635 8.69 -39.35 17.42
N LEU A 636 8.93 -38.91 16.18
CA LEU A 636 10.19 -39.22 15.49
C LEU A 636 10.61 -38.06 14.57
N ARG A 637 11.81 -37.54 14.84
CA ARG A 637 12.59 -36.61 14.02
C ARG A 637 13.95 -37.29 13.85
N GLY A 638 14.50 -37.33 12.64
CA GLY A 638 15.92 -37.65 12.49
C GLY A 638 16.42 -37.98 11.09
N LEU A 639 17.60 -37.42 10.81
CA LEU A 639 18.65 -37.84 9.86
C LEU A 639 18.53 -37.34 8.40
N ALA A 640 19.58 -36.96 7.68
CA ALA A 640 20.98 -36.61 7.97
C ALA A 640 21.64 -36.10 6.66
N GLU A 641 22.45 -35.04 6.76
CA GLU A 641 23.80 -34.83 6.17
C GLU A 641 24.14 -34.90 4.64
N PRO A 642 25.31 -34.32 4.22
CA PRO A 642 25.46 -33.53 2.98
C PRO A 642 26.43 -34.09 1.92
N VAL A 643 26.42 -33.49 0.72
CA VAL A 643 27.39 -33.63 -0.39
C VAL A 643 27.44 -32.25 -1.07
N GLY A 644 28.52 -31.60 -1.53
CA GLY A 644 29.90 -31.96 -1.89
C GLY A 644 30.26 -31.07 -3.11
N ALA A 645 31.38 -30.34 -3.05
CA ALA A 645 31.78 -29.31 -4.02
C ALA A 645 32.41 -29.87 -5.32
N ASN A 646 32.35 -29.12 -6.45
CA ASN A 646 33.49 -28.90 -7.35
C ASN A 646 33.27 -27.87 -8.50
N ALA A 647 34.21 -26.91 -8.54
CA ALA A 647 35.00 -26.37 -9.67
C ALA A 647 34.40 -25.69 -10.94
N CYS A 648 34.64 -24.37 -11.01
CA CYS A 648 35.45 -23.60 -11.99
C CYS A 648 35.15 -23.61 -13.51
N GLN A 649 34.87 -22.41 -14.08
CA GLN A 649 35.38 -21.97 -15.40
C GLN A 649 35.41 -20.42 -15.52
N LYS A 650 36.40 -19.89 -16.26
CA LYS A 650 36.81 -18.47 -16.38
C LYS A 650 36.57 -17.90 -17.80
N THR A 651 36.21 -16.60 -17.85
CA THR A 651 36.54 -15.53 -18.86
C THR A 651 35.92 -15.57 -20.29
N PRO A 652 35.86 -14.45 -21.08
CA PRO A 652 36.44 -13.10 -20.89
C PRO A 652 35.50 -11.88 -21.18
N ALA A 653 36.07 -10.67 -21.01
CA ALA A 653 35.49 -9.34 -21.24
C ALA A 653 35.77 -8.75 -22.64
N LEU A 654 34.99 -7.72 -23.05
CA LEU A 654 35.30 -6.49 -23.85
C LEU A 654 34.09 -6.07 -24.74
N PRO A 655 33.95 -4.81 -25.26
CA PRO A 655 34.68 -3.56 -24.98
C PRO A 655 33.79 -2.31 -24.71
N ARG A 656 34.43 -1.23 -24.24
CA ARG A 656 33.96 0.17 -24.29
C ARG A 656 34.35 0.82 -25.62
N MET A 657 33.53 1.75 -26.13
CA MET A 657 33.84 3.04 -26.82
C MET A 657 32.55 3.64 -27.43
N PRO A 658 32.48 4.92 -27.86
CA PRO A 658 33.10 6.18 -27.41
C PRO A 658 32.02 7.29 -27.18
N PRO A 659 32.38 8.54 -26.77
CA PRO A 659 31.40 9.61 -26.55
C PRO A 659 31.05 10.33 -27.86
N LYS A 660 29.78 10.72 -28.04
CA LYS A 660 29.34 11.64 -29.09
C LYS A 660 28.90 12.99 -28.49
N THR A 661 29.79 13.97 -28.67
CA THR A 661 29.56 15.34 -29.17
C THR A 661 28.32 16.11 -28.71
N GLN A 662 28.60 17.21 -27.99
CA GLN A 662 27.76 18.40 -27.83
C GLN A 662 27.43 19.08 -29.16
N PRO A 663 26.32 19.83 -29.24
CA PRO A 663 26.21 21.01 -30.09
C PRO A 663 26.30 22.30 -29.26
N SER A 664 27.38 23.03 -29.53
CA SER A 664 27.48 24.47 -29.79
C SER A 664 26.78 25.51 -28.89
N GLU A 665 27.65 26.33 -28.31
CA GLU A 665 27.49 27.70 -27.87
C GLU A 665 26.72 28.58 -28.86
N ALA A 666 25.41 28.76 -28.65
CA ALA A 666 24.65 29.85 -29.29
C ALA A 666 23.47 30.37 -28.45
N LYS A 667 23.42 30.06 -27.15
CA LYS A 667 22.41 30.61 -26.21
C LYS A 667 23.00 31.08 -24.88
N LYS A 668 24.31 31.37 -24.84
CA LYS A 668 25.00 31.94 -23.67
C LYS A 668 25.21 33.46 -23.76
N LYS A 669 24.91 34.09 -24.91
CA LYS A 669 25.07 35.54 -25.15
C LYS A 669 23.78 36.37 -25.12
N GLN A 670 22.71 35.84 -24.52
CA GLN A 670 21.47 36.62 -24.23
C GLN A 670 21.06 36.57 -22.75
N LYS A 671 21.95 36.08 -21.87
CA LYS A 671 21.71 35.98 -20.42
C LYS A 671 22.65 36.85 -19.57
N GLU A 672 23.49 37.67 -20.19
CA GLU A 672 24.41 38.59 -19.48
C GLU A 672 24.04 40.08 -19.57
N GLU A 673 23.04 40.48 -20.38
CA GLU A 673 22.58 41.89 -20.42
C GLU A 673 21.27 42.16 -19.62
N ARG A 674 20.75 41.18 -18.89
CA ARG A 674 19.60 41.38 -17.97
C ARG A 674 19.98 41.33 -16.47
N GLY A 675 21.27 41.23 -16.18
CA GLY A 675 21.81 41.15 -14.81
C GLY A 675 21.97 42.48 -14.10
N GLU A 676 22.01 43.62 -14.81
CA GLU A 676 22.43 44.91 -14.22
C GLU A 676 21.33 45.98 -14.12
N GLN A 677 20.09 45.68 -14.48
CA GLN A 677 18.93 46.57 -14.23
C GLN A 677 17.97 46.07 -13.14
N ALA A 678 18.28 44.97 -12.46
CA ALA A 678 17.43 44.40 -11.39
C ALA A 678 18.00 44.60 -9.97
N SER A 679 18.91 45.56 -9.78
CA SER A 679 19.56 45.83 -8.48
C SER A 679 18.95 47.02 -7.70
N SER A 680 17.91 47.70 -8.20
CA SER A 680 17.31 48.86 -7.50
C SER A 680 15.82 48.72 -7.16
N ALA A 681 15.25 47.52 -7.17
CA ALA A 681 13.85 47.28 -6.81
C ALA A 681 13.65 46.07 -5.87
N ALA A 682 14.67 45.70 -5.10
CA ALA A 682 14.62 44.62 -4.12
C ALA A 682 14.48 45.19 -2.70
N SER A 683 13.31 45.74 -2.39
CA SER A 683 12.84 45.92 -1.02
C SER A 683 11.37 45.49 -1.00
N THR A 684 11.03 44.55 -0.10
CA THR A 684 9.73 43.87 0.08
C THR A 684 9.29 42.84 -0.97
N ARG A 685 9.79 41.59 -0.86
CA ARG A 685 9.06 40.39 -1.32
C ARG A 685 9.08 39.34 -0.21
N ASN A 686 7.90 39.00 0.32
CA ASN A 686 7.73 37.88 1.26
C ASN A 686 8.13 36.58 0.56
N SER A 687 9.07 35.83 1.14
CA SER A 687 9.45 34.52 0.62
C SER A 687 8.34 33.50 0.92
N PHE A 688 7.70 32.94 -0.12
CA PHE A 688 6.78 31.82 0.01
C PHE A 688 7.54 30.60 0.58
N ARG A 689 7.16 30.14 1.77
CA ARG A 689 7.70 28.95 2.44
C ARG A 689 6.55 28.17 3.05
N GLU A 690 6.49 26.87 2.75
CA GLU A 690 5.49 25.96 3.29
C GLU A 690 6.12 25.09 4.38
N ALA A 691 5.37 24.86 5.46
CA ALA A 691 5.72 23.94 6.53
C ALA A 691 4.70 22.77 6.54
N ARG A 692 5.17 21.59 6.93
CA ARG A 692 4.34 20.38 7.03
C ARG A 692 3.63 20.37 8.39
N HIS A 693 2.32 20.13 8.37
CA HIS A 693 1.48 20.05 9.55
C HIS A 693 0.52 18.85 9.46
N SER A 694 0.27 18.22 10.61
CA SER A 694 -0.77 17.20 10.76
C SER A 694 -2.03 17.84 11.35
N ILE A 695 -3.11 17.88 10.59
CA ILE A 695 -4.37 18.52 10.98
C ILE A 695 -5.35 17.44 11.47
N PRO A 696 -5.87 17.51 12.71
CA PRO A 696 -6.77 16.49 13.23
C PRO A 696 -8.14 16.52 12.56
N VAL A 697 -8.65 15.33 12.22
CA VAL A 697 -9.98 15.09 11.64
C VAL A 697 -10.62 13.90 12.37
N GLY A 698 -11.45 14.17 13.37
CA GLY A 698 -12.01 13.11 14.24
C GLY A 698 -10.90 12.36 14.99
N ASN A 699 -10.86 11.04 14.84
CA ASN A 699 -9.82 10.17 15.43
C ASN A 699 -8.59 9.98 14.51
N SER A 700 -8.52 10.69 13.39
CA SER A 700 -7.40 10.61 12.43
C SER A 700 -6.82 12.01 12.18
N SER A 701 -5.83 12.11 11.29
CA SER A 701 -5.32 13.41 10.82
C SER A 701 -5.10 13.42 9.31
N VAL A 702 -5.10 14.61 8.72
CA VAL A 702 -4.66 14.85 7.34
C VAL A 702 -3.28 15.49 7.35
N ASP A 703 -2.43 15.03 6.45
CA ASP A 703 -1.11 15.61 6.21
C ASP A 703 -1.24 16.79 5.24
N ALA A 704 -0.75 17.95 5.68
CA ALA A 704 -0.95 19.23 5.02
C ALA A 704 0.35 20.03 4.91
N LEU A 705 0.52 20.74 3.81
CA LEU A 705 1.51 21.80 3.65
C LEU A 705 0.82 23.15 3.80
N VAL A 706 1.34 23.96 4.73
CA VAL A 706 0.77 25.25 5.11
C VAL A 706 1.81 26.34 4.94
N CYS A 707 1.47 27.40 4.22
CA CYS A 707 2.21 28.65 4.22
C CYS A 707 1.49 29.65 5.13
N VAL A 708 2.03 29.87 6.33
CA VAL A 708 1.46 30.81 7.31
C VAL A 708 1.91 32.23 6.99
N VAL A 709 0.95 33.13 6.81
CA VAL A 709 1.21 34.57 6.71
C VAL A 709 0.65 35.27 7.95
N GLN A 710 1.50 35.97 8.70
CA GLN A 710 1.09 36.64 9.93
C GLN A 710 -0.04 37.65 9.68
N ASN A 711 -1.09 37.59 10.51
CA ASN A 711 -2.27 38.45 10.46
C ASN A 711 -3.06 38.42 9.12
N SER A 712 -2.98 37.34 8.35
CA SER A 712 -3.77 37.21 7.13
C SER A 712 -5.24 36.90 7.45
N PRO A 713 -6.20 37.78 7.10
CA PRO A 713 -7.62 37.53 7.36
C PRO A 713 -8.23 36.45 6.46
N ILE A 714 -7.52 36.03 5.40
CA ILE A 714 -8.00 35.08 4.39
C ILE A 714 -7.08 33.86 4.30
N GLY A 715 -7.71 32.70 4.44
CA GLY A 715 -7.13 31.39 4.19
C GLY A 715 -7.52 30.86 2.81
N VAL A 716 -6.62 30.17 2.12
CA VAL A 716 -6.92 29.49 0.85
C VAL A 716 -6.64 28.00 1.00
N ILE A 717 -7.64 27.17 0.70
CA ILE A 717 -7.53 25.71 0.69
C ILE A 717 -7.47 25.24 -0.76
N ALA A 718 -6.37 24.60 -1.14
CA ALA A 718 -6.18 24.03 -2.47
C ALA A 718 -6.37 22.51 -2.44
N LEU A 719 -7.29 22.00 -3.27
CA LEU A 719 -7.68 20.58 -3.31
C LEU A 719 -7.24 19.92 -4.61
N HIS A 720 -6.75 18.69 -4.48
CA HIS A 720 -6.12 17.93 -5.55
C HIS A 720 -7.10 16.93 -6.22
N PRO A 721 -6.74 16.32 -7.37
CA PRO A 721 -7.54 15.32 -8.07
C PRO A 721 -7.56 13.99 -7.28
N TRP A 722 -8.26 12.97 -7.77
CA TRP A 722 -8.55 11.78 -6.97
C TRP A 722 -7.26 11.02 -6.58
N GLY A 723 -7.06 10.84 -5.27
CA GLY A 723 -5.85 10.24 -4.70
C GLY A 723 -5.47 8.86 -5.27
N PRO A 724 -6.43 7.91 -5.37
CA PRO A 724 -6.17 6.58 -5.91
C PRO A 724 -5.68 6.53 -7.37
N LEU A 725 -5.91 7.58 -8.18
CA LEU A 725 -5.36 7.71 -9.54
C LEU A 725 -4.08 8.57 -9.59
N GLY A 726 -3.37 8.70 -8.47
CA GLY A 726 -2.11 9.42 -8.37
C GLY A 726 -2.24 10.92 -8.07
N GLY A 727 -3.45 11.41 -7.77
CA GLY A 727 -3.65 12.80 -7.35
C GLY A 727 -3.04 13.08 -5.98
N SER A 728 -2.35 14.20 -5.83
CA SER A 728 -1.74 14.57 -4.55
C SER A 728 -1.67 16.08 -4.35
N MET A 729 -1.47 16.51 -3.10
CA MET A 729 -1.18 17.92 -2.82
C MET A 729 0.06 18.44 -3.56
N ALA A 730 0.96 17.56 -4.05
CA ALA A 730 2.13 17.93 -4.85
C ALA A 730 1.79 18.29 -6.31
N ASP A 731 0.56 18.08 -6.75
CA ASP A 731 0.17 18.32 -8.14
C ASP A 731 0.35 19.80 -8.55
N PRO A 732 0.66 20.06 -9.84
CA PRO A 732 0.90 21.42 -10.34
C PRO A 732 -0.26 22.38 -10.05
N HIS A 733 -1.50 21.89 -10.04
CA HIS A 733 -2.70 22.70 -9.81
C HIS A 733 -2.76 23.25 -8.38
N PRO A 734 -2.85 22.43 -7.30
CA PRO A 734 -2.76 22.92 -5.91
C PRO A 734 -1.51 23.74 -5.62
N HIS A 735 -0.34 23.33 -6.13
CA HIS A 735 0.91 24.07 -5.91
C HIS A 735 0.85 25.48 -6.52
N THR A 736 0.35 25.61 -7.76
CA THR A 736 0.21 26.91 -8.43
C THR A 736 -0.76 27.82 -7.69
N VAL A 737 -1.87 27.27 -7.18
CA VAL A 737 -2.84 28.01 -6.36
C VAL A 737 -2.20 28.53 -5.07
N CYS A 738 -1.56 27.65 -4.29
CA CYS A 738 -0.92 28.07 -3.03
C CYS A 738 0.18 29.09 -3.27
N ARG A 739 0.99 28.91 -4.32
CA ARG A 739 2.04 29.87 -4.68
C ARG A 739 1.47 31.24 -5.07
N LEU A 740 0.41 31.28 -5.89
CA LEU A 740 -0.25 32.52 -6.29
C LEU A 740 -0.76 33.30 -5.08
N PHE A 741 -1.62 32.68 -4.26
CA PHE A 741 -2.23 33.35 -3.11
C PHE A 741 -1.24 33.60 -1.97
N GLY A 742 -0.28 32.69 -1.76
CA GLY A 742 0.76 32.84 -0.75
C GLY A 742 1.70 34.02 -1.06
N THR A 743 2.08 34.21 -2.32
CA THR A 743 2.88 35.39 -2.73
C THR A 743 2.11 36.70 -2.60
N ALA A 744 0.77 36.66 -2.72
CA ALA A 744 -0.09 37.82 -2.50
C ALA A 744 -0.38 38.12 -1.02
N GLY A 745 0.00 37.25 -0.09
CA GLY A 745 -0.16 37.44 1.36
C GLY A 745 -1.32 36.69 2.03
N CYS A 746 -1.92 35.72 1.36
CA CYS A 746 -2.89 34.82 1.98
C CYS A 746 -2.20 33.66 2.72
N THR A 747 -2.77 33.23 3.84
CA THR A 747 -2.40 31.93 4.43
C THR A 747 -2.93 30.82 3.53
N THR A 748 -2.09 29.88 3.10
CA THR A 748 -2.51 28.82 2.16
C THR A 748 -2.27 27.43 2.73
N VAL A 749 -3.16 26.50 2.38
CA VAL A 749 -3.12 25.09 2.81
C VAL A 749 -3.41 24.20 1.60
N ARG A 750 -2.55 23.22 1.37
CA ARG A 750 -2.82 22.06 0.49
C ARG A 750 -2.59 20.79 1.29
N PHE A 751 -3.45 19.80 1.15
CA PHE A 751 -3.39 18.59 1.98
C PHE A 751 -3.82 17.37 1.18
N ASN A 752 -3.37 16.19 1.60
CA ASN A 752 -3.83 14.93 1.03
C ASN A 752 -5.10 14.46 1.74
N PHE A 753 -6.14 14.09 0.98
CA PHE A 753 -7.33 13.45 1.55
C PHE A 753 -6.94 12.14 2.26
N ARG A 754 -7.64 11.76 3.36
CA ARG A 754 -7.31 10.53 4.14
C ARG A 754 -7.44 9.22 3.35
N GLY A 755 -8.06 9.26 2.17
CA GLY A 755 -7.99 8.22 1.14
C GLY A 755 -9.09 7.14 1.21
N GLY A 756 -9.53 6.71 0.02
CA GLY A 756 -10.43 5.57 -0.20
C GLY A 756 -11.30 5.69 -1.47
N ILE A 757 -11.65 4.55 -2.09
CA ILE A 757 -12.79 4.47 -3.03
C ILE A 757 -14.05 4.71 -2.20
N GLY A 758 -14.79 5.78 -2.48
CA GLY A 758 -15.92 6.13 -1.64
C GLY A 758 -16.85 7.18 -2.27
N SER A 759 -17.91 7.49 -1.55
CA SER A 759 -18.96 8.43 -1.97
C SER A 759 -18.52 9.91 -2.00
N GLY A 760 -17.28 10.19 -1.61
CA GLY A 760 -16.74 11.55 -1.44
C GLY A 760 -17.12 12.23 -0.12
N ALA A 761 -17.95 11.62 0.73
CA ALA A 761 -18.39 12.22 2.00
C ALA A 761 -17.23 12.45 2.99
N SER A 762 -16.32 11.48 3.14
CA SER A 762 -15.13 11.61 3.98
C SER A 762 -14.18 12.72 3.48
N SER A 763 -14.04 12.88 2.16
CA SER A 763 -13.27 13.97 1.58
C SER A 763 -13.89 15.34 1.87
N VAL A 764 -15.23 15.44 1.92
CA VAL A 764 -15.91 16.68 2.34
C VAL A 764 -15.66 16.97 3.83
N GLU A 765 -15.64 15.95 4.68
CA GLU A 765 -15.27 16.08 6.10
C GLU A 765 -13.83 16.56 6.30
N ASP A 766 -12.89 16.07 5.49
CA ASP A 766 -11.49 16.52 5.51
C ASP A 766 -11.41 18.03 5.24
N VAL A 767 -12.09 18.51 4.19
CA VAL A 767 -12.13 19.95 3.86
C VAL A 767 -12.74 20.77 5.01
N LYS A 768 -13.82 20.29 5.62
CA LYS A 768 -14.44 20.94 6.78
C LYS A 768 -13.51 21.02 7.97
N ALA A 769 -12.78 19.96 8.26
CA ALA A 769 -11.84 19.93 9.38
C ALA A 769 -10.64 20.86 9.14
N VAL A 770 -10.11 20.90 7.92
CA VAL A 770 -9.05 21.85 7.55
C VAL A 770 -9.55 23.30 7.65
N ALA A 771 -10.74 23.60 7.14
CA ALA A 771 -11.32 24.94 7.27
C ALA A 771 -11.59 25.32 8.74
N ALA A 772 -12.04 24.37 9.57
CA ALA A 772 -12.22 24.59 11.00
C ALA A 772 -10.88 24.82 11.72
N TRP A 773 -9.84 24.08 11.35
CA TRP A 773 -8.48 24.23 11.89
C TRP A 773 -7.87 25.61 11.56
N MET A 774 -8.16 26.15 10.38
CA MET A 774 -7.72 27.50 9.99
C MET A 774 -8.48 28.63 10.71
N THR A 775 -9.72 28.38 11.13
CA THR A 775 -10.62 29.42 11.68
C THR A 775 -10.78 29.38 13.20
N LYS A 776 -10.28 28.33 13.87
CA LYS A 776 -10.27 28.22 15.33
C LYS A 776 -8.92 28.66 15.92
N PRO A 777 -8.89 29.11 17.18
CA PRO A 777 -7.63 29.35 17.89
C PRO A 777 -6.80 28.07 17.94
N ASN A 778 -5.57 28.13 17.43
CA ASN A 778 -4.71 26.97 17.23
C ASN A 778 -3.45 27.07 18.13
N PRO A 779 -3.02 26.01 18.82
CA PRO A 779 -1.84 26.02 19.70
C PRO A 779 -0.47 26.12 19.00
N LEU A 780 -0.40 26.45 17.70
CA LEU A 780 0.87 26.59 16.98
C LEU A 780 1.81 27.62 17.66
N PRO A 781 3.07 27.28 17.95
CA PRO A 781 4.04 28.20 18.57
C PRO A 781 4.29 29.47 17.74
N GLU A 782 4.22 29.36 16.41
CA GLU A 782 4.47 30.44 15.45
C GLU A 782 3.35 31.49 15.39
N THR A 783 2.14 31.15 15.86
CA THR A 783 0.95 32.02 15.81
C THR A 783 0.61 32.63 17.16
N GLY A 784 1.32 32.24 18.23
CA GLY A 784 1.05 32.69 19.60
C GLY A 784 -0.37 32.39 20.09
N GLY A 785 -1.00 31.30 19.60
CA GLY A 785 -2.35 30.89 20.01
C GLY A 785 -3.50 31.66 19.35
N ARG A 786 -3.24 32.47 18.32
CA ARG A 786 -4.25 33.29 17.62
C ARG A 786 -4.90 32.52 16.45
N ILE A 787 -6.11 32.95 16.05
CA ILE A 787 -6.81 32.46 14.86
C ILE A 787 -5.94 32.74 13.62
N LEU A 788 -5.78 31.75 12.74
CA LEU A 788 -4.95 31.86 11.53
C LEU A 788 -5.59 32.76 10.46
N CYS A 789 -6.89 32.61 10.23
CA CYS A 789 -7.67 33.46 9.32
C CYS A 789 -9.17 33.43 9.67
N SER A 790 -9.90 34.49 9.33
CA SER A 790 -11.35 34.60 9.62
C SER A 790 -12.23 34.12 8.46
N ASN A 791 -11.71 34.19 7.23
CA ASN A 791 -12.43 33.86 6.00
C ASN A 791 -11.64 32.85 5.17
N VAL A 792 -12.33 31.96 4.47
CA VAL A 792 -11.70 30.86 3.69
C VAL A 792 -12.15 30.88 2.23
N LEU A 793 -11.21 30.69 1.31
CA LEU A 793 -11.44 30.47 -0.12
C LEU A 793 -11.08 29.02 -0.46
N ILE A 794 -11.95 28.29 -1.15
CA ILE A 794 -11.68 26.91 -1.55
C ILE A 794 -11.42 26.85 -3.06
N VAL A 795 -10.30 26.27 -3.48
CA VAL A 795 -9.98 26.07 -4.89
C VAL A 795 -9.72 24.59 -5.12
N GLY A 796 -10.58 23.94 -5.89
CA GLY A 796 -10.48 22.50 -6.14
C GLY A 796 -10.29 22.16 -7.61
N TYR A 797 -9.41 21.19 -7.86
CA TYR A 797 -9.12 20.65 -9.19
C TYR A 797 -9.66 19.23 -9.34
N SER A 798 -10.28 18.93 -10.49
CA SER A 798 -10.83 17.63 -10.84
C SER A 798 -11.73 17.06 -9.73
N TYR A 799 -11.43 15.89 -9.18
CA TYR A 799 -12.15 15.33 -8.02
C TYR A 799 -12.36 16.35 -6.89
N GLY A 800 -11.30 17.08 -6.51
CA GLY A 800 -11.32 18.11 -5.49
C GLY A 800 -12.21 19.31 -5.82
N SER A 801 -12.58 19.53 -7.09
CA SER A 801 -13.47 20.62 -7.51
C SER A 801 -14.90 20.39 -7.03
N ILE A 802 -15.42 19.16 -7.11
CA ILE A 802 -16.76 18.80 -6.65
C ILE A 802 -16.80 18.69 -5.13
N ILE A 803 -15.77 18.09 -4.53
CA ILE A 803 -15.63 18.01 -3.07
C ILE A 803 -15.56 19.42 -2.46
N GLY A 804 -14.75 20.30 -3.04
CA GLY A 804 -14.63 21.70 -2.62
C GLY A 804 -15.94 22.46 -2.77
N ALA A 805 -16.67 22.28 -3.88
CA ALA A 805 -17.97 22.91 -4.09
C ALA A 805 -19.03 22.45 -3.08
N ALA A 806 -19.07 21.14 -2.76
CA ALA A 806 -19.96 20.58 -1.76
C ALA A 806 -19.61 21.08 -0.35
N ALA A 807 -18.33 21.07 0.03
CA ALA A 807 -17.86 21.58 1.31
C ALA A 807 -18.11 23.09 1.49
N ALA A 808 -17.88 23.88 0.43
CA ALA A 808 -18.08 25.32 0.44
C ALA A 808 -19.52 25.73 0.79
N ALA A 809 -20.52 24.91 0.46
CA ALA A 809 -21.91 25.17 0.78
C ALA A 809 -22.23 25.00 2.28
N GLU A 810 -21.46 24.16 2.99
CA GLU A 810 -21.74 23.80 4.39
C GLU A 810 -20.88 24.55 5.40
N ILE A 811 -19.79 25.19 4.95
CA ILE A 811 -18.86 25.91 5.82
C ILE A 811 -19.20 27.41 5.83
N PRO A 812 -19.62 28.00 6.97
CA PRO A 812 -20.01 29.42 7.03
C PRO A 812 -18.86 30.39 6.77
N SER A 813 -17.63 30.05 7.19
CA SER A 813 -16.43 30.88 6.99
C SER A 813 -15.93 30.91 5.54
N VAL A 814 -16.48 30.07 4.65
CA VAL A 814 -16.10 30.08 3.24
C VAL A 814 -16.79 31.22 2.50
N ILE A 815 -16.00 32.14 1.95
CA ILE A 815 -16.47 33.33 1.23
C ILE A 815 -16.68 33.10 -0.27
N GLY A 816 -16.05 32.07 -0.85
CA GLY A 816 -16.20 31.70 -2.26
C GLY A 816 -15.46 30.41 -2.60
N TYR A 817 -15.65 29.88 -3.81
CA TYR A 817 -14.89 28.71 -4.28
C TYR A 817 -14.65 28.69 -5.79
N ALA A 818 -13.58 28.03 -6.21
CA ALA A 818 -13.28 27.76 -7.62
C ALA A 818 -13.27 26.26 -7.91
N ALA A 819 -13.98 25.83 -8.95
CA ALA A 819 -14.01 24.47 -9.44
C ALA A 819 -13.31 24.39 -10.81
N LEU A 820 -12.15 23.73 -10.84
CA LEU A 820 -11.26 23.66 -11.99
C LEU A 820 -11.34 22.26 -12.61
N GLY A 821 -11.75 22.16 -13.88
CA GLY A 821 -11.88 20.90 -14.60
C GLY A 821 -12.77 19.86 -13.90
N PRO A 822 -14.03 20.17 -13.54
CA PRO A 822 -14.86 19.24 -12.79
C PRO A 822 -15.13 17.95 -13.60
N PRO A 823 -14.87 16.73 -13.08
CA PRO A 823 -14.91 15.49 -13.86
C PRO A 823 -16.35 14.95 -13.94
N LEU A 824 -17.21 15.68 -14.65
CA LEU A 824 -18.66 15.50 -14.58
C LEU A 824 -19.17 14.25 -15.31
N ASP A 825 -18.47 13.79 -16.35
CA ASP A 825 -18.90 12.65 -17.17
C ASP A 825 -18.58 11.30 -16.53
N TYR A 826 -17.55 11.26 -15.68
CA TYR A 826 -17.13 10.07 -14.93
C TYR A 826 -17.55 10.11 -13.46
N GLY A 827 -18.42 11.05 -13.09
CA GLY A 827 -18.85 11.23 -11.70
C GLY A 827 -19.48 9.98 -11.06
N TRP A 828 -20.11 9.11 -11.86
CA TRP A 828 -20.68 7.85 -11.35
C TRP A 828 -19.59 6.93 -10.78
N ALA A 829 -18.43 6.84 -11.43
CA ALA A 829 -17.30 6.03 -10.98
C ALA A 829 -16.50 6.74 -9.89
N LEU A 830 -16.21 8.04 -10.08
CA LEU A 830 -15.38 8.83 -9.16
C LEU A 830 -16.02 9.04 -7.78
N TYR A 831 -17.35 9.05 -7.70
CA TYR A 831 -18.08 9.30 -6.46
C TYR A 831 -19.00 8.13 -6.06
N MET A 832 -18.80 6.91 -6.57
CA MET A 832 -19.63 5.72 -6.27
C MET A 832 -21.14 6.01 -6.32
N PHE A 833 -21.61 6.54 -7.46
CA PHE A 833 -23.00 6.96 -7.71
C PHE A 833 -23.52 8.13 -6.85
N ASN A 834 -22.70 8.71 -5.97
CA ASN A 834 -23.08 9.82 -5.08
C ASN A 834 -22.89 11.23 -5.70
N ALA A 835 -22.49 11.31 -6.97
CA ALA A 835 -22.22 12.57 -7.66
C ALA A 835 -23.41 13.55 -7.63
N GLN A 836 -24.63 13.04 -7.72
CA GLN A 836 -25.85 13.85 -7.68
C GLN A 836 -26.05 14.52 -6.32
N ASN A 837 -25.79 13.80 -5.23
CA ASN A 837 -25.90 14.35 -3.87
C ASN A 837 -24.85 15.44 -3.62
N LEU A 838 -23.61 15.24 -4.06
CA LEU A 838 -22.55 16.26 -3.94
C LEU A 838 -22.89 17.53 -4.75
N ARG A 839 -23.48 17.38 -5.95
CA ARG A 839 -23.96 18.51 -6.75
C ARG A 839 -25.12 19.22 -6.07
N ALA A 840 -26.07 18.48 -5.49
CA ALA A 840 -27.16 19.05 -4.72
C ALA A 840 -26.67 19.82 -3.47
N GLN A 841 -25.63 19.31 -2.80
CA GLN A 841 -24.95 20.03 -1.71
C GLN A 841 -24.32 21.33 -2.23
N ALA A 842 -23.58 21.27 -3.34
CA ALA A 842 -22.96 22.45 -3.96
C ALA A 842 -24.01 23.51 -4.37
N ALA A 843 -25.21 23.10 -4.80
CA ALA A 843 -26.31 24.01 -5.12
C ALA A 843 -26.81 24.84 -3.92
N ARG A 844 -26.48 24.45 -2.68
CA ARG A 844 -26.79 25.24 -1.46
C ARG A 844 -25.85 26.43 -1.24
N SER A 845 -24.83 26.63 -2.09
CA SER A 845 -23.84 27.73 -2.00
C SER A 845 -24.34 29.09 -2.54
N ALA A 846 -25.59 29.44 -2.25
CA ALA A 846 -26.20 30.71 -2.69
C ALA A 846 -25.46 31.92 -2.10
N GLY A 847 -25.24 32.96 -2.91
CA GLY A 847 -24.60 34.21 -2.49
C GLY A 847 -23.07 34.19 -2.39
N LYS A 848 -22.42 33.02 -2.54
CA LYS A 848 -20.95 32.91 -2.59
C LYS A 848 -20.43 33.03 -4.03
N PRO A 849 -19.51 33.95 -4.36
CA PRO A 849 -18.83 33.98 -5.65
C PRO A 849 -18.21 32.62 -5.97
N LYS A 850 -18.44 32.14 -7.20
CA LYS A 850 -17.90 30.86 -7.67
C LYS A 850 -17.32 30.96 -9.08
N LEU A 851 -16.15 30.37 -9.27
CA LEU A 851 -15.46 30.27 -10.57
C LEU A 851 -15.53 28.85 -11.09
N LEU A 852 -15.96 28.67 -12.33
CA LEU A 852 -16.00 27.38 -13.01
C LEU A 852 -15.07 27.44 -14.22
N VAL A 853 -14.07 26.58 -14.27
CA VAL A 853 -13.09 26.52 -15.38
C VAL A 853 -13.11 25.15 -16.04
N VAL A 854 -13.15 25.10 -17.37
CA VAL A 854 -13.03 23.85 -18.15
C VAL A 854 -12.25 24.08 -19.43
N GLY A 855 -11.56 23.04 -19.90
CA GLY A 855 -10.92 23.02 -21.21
C GLY A 855 -11.86 22.51 -22.30
N THR A 856 -11.78 23.05 -23.52
CA THR A 856 -12.61 22.57 -24.64
C THR A 856 -12.27 21.13 -25.08
N THR A 857 -11.05 20.66 -24.80
CA THR A 857 -10.58 19.30 -25.07
C THR A 857 -10.40 18.51 -23.77
N ASP A 858 -11.20 18.80 -22.74
CA ASP A 858 -11.20 18.08 -21.47
C ASP A 858 -11.86 16.69 -21.63
N GLU A 859 -11.07 15.64 -21.43
CA GLU A 859 -11.47 14.24 -21.60
C GLU A 859 -12.43 13.76 -20.49
N PHE A 860 -12.52 14.48 -19.37
CA PHE A 860 -13.31 14.11 -18.20
C PHE A 860 -14.58 14.96 -18.01
N CYS A 861 -14.74 16.02 -18.82
CA CYS A 861 -15.83 16.97 -18.72
C CYS A 861 -16.25 17.55 -20.08
N SER A 862 -17.28 16.97 -20.69
CA SER A 862 -17.89 17.49 -21.89
C SER A 862 -18.54 18.86 -21.63
N MET A 863 -18.52 19.71 -22.65
CA MET A 863 -19.15 21.03 -22.61
C MET A 863 -20.65 20.98 -22.25
N LYS A 864 -21.34 19.88 -22.60
CA LYS A 864 -22.74 19.64 -22.24
C LYS A 864 -22.89 19.45 -20.73
N SER A 865 -22.09 18.57 -20.14
CA SER A 865 -22.12 18.32 -18.70
C SER A 865 -21.65 19.53 -17.90
N PHE A 866 -20.63 20.25 -18.38
CA PHE A 866 -20.14 21.48 -17.76
C PHE A 866 -21.22 22.57 -17.69
N LYS A 867 -21.92 22.84 -18.81
CA LYS A 867 -23.03 23.80 -18.83
C LYS A 867 -24.15 23.36 -17.89
N GLY A 868 -24.55 22.09 -17.92
CA GLY A 868 -25.57 21.56 -17.02
C GLY A 868 -25.22 21.71 -15.53
N PHE A 869 -23.96 21.51 -15.18
CA PHE A 869 -23.50 21.75 -13.80
C PHE A 869 -23.48 23.24 -13.45
N ALA A 870 -22.99 24.10 -14.34
CA ALA A 870 -22.99 25.55 -14.11
C ALA A 870 -24.39 26.12 -13.96
N ASP A 871 -25.36 25.63 -14.75
CA ASP A 871 -26.76 26.03 -14.68
C ASP A 871 -27.40 25.62 -13.35
N SER A 872 -27.01 24.46 -12.80
CA SER A 872 -27.51 23.97 -11.51
C SER A 872 -27.07 24.79 -10.30
N LEU A 873 -26.04 25.63 -10.43
CA LEU A 873 -25.48 26.42 -9.32
C LEU A 873 -26.11 27.83 -9.22
N PRO A 874 -26.42 28.32 -8.00
CA PRO A 874 -26.94 29.68 -7.81
C PRO A 874 -25.85 30.74 -8.06
N GLY A 875 -26.24 31.95 -8.46
CA GLY A 875 -25.32 33.08 -8.64
C GLY A 875 -24.73 33.62 -7.32
N PRO A 876 -23.69 34.46 -7.37
CA PRO A 876 -22.93 34.89 -8.56
C PRO A 876 -21.91 33.83 -9.02
N LYS A 877 -21.87 33.53 -10.33
CA LYS A 877 -21.02 32.50 -10.94
C LYS A 877 -20.33 33.02 -12.21
N ASP A 878 -19.03 32.77 -12.32
CA ASP A 878 -18.21 33.11 -13.50
C ASP A 878 -17.73 31.82 -14.18
N MET A 879 -17.93 31.73 -15.49
CA MET A 879 -17.52 30.57 -16.29
C MET A 879 -16.38 30.98 -17.23
N HIS A 880 -15.28 30.22 -17.19
CA HIS A 880 -14.16 30.38 -18.11
C HIS A 880 -13.92 29.09 -18.88
N VAL A 881 -14.03 29.17 -20.20
CA VAL A 881 -13.76 28.05 -21.11
C VAL A 881 -12.44 28.32 -21.82
N ILE A 882 -11.48 27.43 -21.69
CA ILE A 882 -10.15 27.58 -22.29
C ILE A 882 -10.09 26.77 -23.58
N GLU A 883 -9.93 27.47 -24.71
CA GLU A 883 -9.81 26.86 -26.03
C GLU A 883 -8.51 26.04 -26.15
N GLY A 884 -8.62 24.81 -26.66
CA GLY A 884 -7.50 23.90 -26.89
C GLY A 884 -6.84 23.29 -25.64
N ALA A 885 -7.28 23.62 -24.43
CA ALA A 885 -6.73 23.04 -23.21
C ALA A 885 -7.37 21.69 -22.87
N ASN A 886 -6.53 20.70 -22.59
CA ASN A 886 -6.96 19.43 -21.99
C ASN A 886 -7.08 19.51 -20.46
N HIS A 887 -7.55 18.43 -19.82
CA HIS A 887 -7.81 18.37 -18.38
C HIS A 887 -6.59 18.74 -17.51
N PHE A 888 -5.38 18.39 -17.96
CA PHE A 888 -4.14 18.58 -17.22
C PHE A 888 -3.43 19.90 -17.54
N GLN A 889 -3.74 20.54 -18.66
CA GLN A 889 -3.14 21.81 -19.07
C GLN A 889 -3.76 23.03 -18.40
N LEU A 890 -4.80 22.86 -17.57
CA LEU A 890 -5.49 23.99 -16.93
C LEU A 890 -4.56 24.82 -16.04
N TYR A 891 -3.57 24.22 -15.36
CA TYR A 891 -2.67 24.92 -14.42
C TYR A 891 -1.94 26.12 -15.03
N SER A 892 -1.58 26.11 -16.32
CA SER A 892 -0.86 27.22 -16.96
C SER A 892 -1.69 28.49 -17.09
N TYR A 893 -3.02 28.35 -17.08
CA TYR A 893 -3.98 29.45 -17.23
C TYR A 893 -4.61 29.88 -15.90
N LEU A 894 -4.37 29.12 -14.82
CA LEU A 894 -4.97 29.38 -13.51
C LEU A 894 -4.59 30.74 -12.90
N PRO A 895 -3.33 31.21 -12.94
CA PRO A 895 -2.99 32.50 -12.33
C PRO A 895 -3.83 33.65 -12.88
N GLU A 896 -3.97 33.73 -14.20
CA GLU A 896 -4.75 34.79 -14.84
C GLU A 896 -6.25 34.65 -14.54
N ALA A 897 -6.80 33.44 -14.66
CA ALA A 897 -8.21 33.18 -14.42
C ALA A 897 -8.62 33.46 -12.96
N LEU A 898 -7.81 33.01 -12.00
CA LEU A 898 -8.06 33.21 -10.57
C LEU A 898 -7.91 34.69 -10.19
N THR A 899 -6.89 35.40 -10.69
CA THR A 899 -6.72 36.83 -10.40
C THR A 899 -7.88 37.66 -10.95
N LYS A 900 -8.30 37.42 -12.20
CA LYS A 900 -9.46 38.12 -12.80
C LYS A 900 -10.73 37.88 -12.01
N TRP A 901 -10.99 36.62 -11.65
CA TRP A 901 -12.17 36.25 -10.86
C TRP A 901 -12.15 36.84 -9.45
N VAL A 902 -11.00 36.90 -8.78
CA VAL A 902 -10.93 37.49 -7.43
C VAL A 902 -11.23 38.98 -7.50
N ILE A 903 -10.66 39.69 -8.48
CA ILE A 903 -10.88 41.12 -8.72
C ILE A 903 -12.36 41.41 -9.03
N SER A 904 -12.97 40.65 -9.95
CA SER A 904 -14.38 40.83 -10.32
C SER A 904 -15.36 40.38 -9.23
N GLY A 905 -15.14 39.19 -8.68
CA GLY A 905 -16.04 38.50 -7.76
C GLY A 905 -16.07 39.11 -6.37
N PHE A 906 -14.95 39.66 -5.89
CA PHE A 906 -14.84 40.32 -4.58
C PHE A 906 -14.74 41.84 -4.65
N LYS A 907 -14.78 42.43 -5.87
CA LYS A 907 -14.73 43.89 -6.13
C LYS A 907 -13.51 44.57 -5.51
N VAL A 908 -12.33 44.00 -5.75
CA VAL A 908 -11.03 44.49 -5.27
C VAL A 908 -10.15 44.87 -6.45
N GLN A 909 -9.17 45.77 -6.28
CA GLN A 909 -8.29 46.23 -7.36
C GLN A 909 -7.09 45.31 -7.60
N SER A 910 -6.70 44.51 -6.60
CA SER A 910 -5.53 43.64 -6.65
C SER A 910 -5.66 42.40 -5.74
N LEU A 911 -4.79 41.40 -5.95
CA LEU A 911 -4.77 40.18 -5.13
C LEU A 911 -4.20 40.46 -3.73
N GLU A 912 -3.33 41.46 -3.60
CA GLU A 912 -2.79 41.95 -2.33
C GLU A 912 -3.87 42.69 -1.52
N GLU A 913 -4.74 43.46 -2.18
CA GLU A 913 -5.91 44.07 -1.53
C GLU A 913 -6.92 43.01 -1.07
N PHE A 914 -7.12 41.96 -1.87
CA PHE A 914 -7.88 40.80 -1.45
C PHE A 914 -7.25 40.21 -0.19
N ALA A 915 -5.97 39.83 -0.22
CA ALA A 915 -5.28 39.22 0.91
C ALA A 915 -5.33 40.06 2.20
N ALA A 916 -5.33 41.40 2.09
CA ALA A 916 -5.46 42.31 3.22
C ALA A 916 -6.85 42.33 3.88
N GLY A 917 -7.88 41.73 3.26
CA GLY A 917 -9.23 41.56 3.82
C GLY A 917 -10.00 42.85 4.15
N ARG A 918 -9.53 44.02 3.70
CA ARG A 918 -10.15 45.33 3.96
C ARG A 918 -11.57 45.44 3.40
N HIS A 919 -11.86 44.71 2.33
CA HIS A 919 -13.18 44.61 1.70
C HIS A 919 -14.19 43.76 2.49
N LEU A 920 -13.74 43.04 3.53
CA LEU A 920 -14.59 42.18 4.38
C LEU A 920 -14.94 42.83 5.74
N ALA A 921 -14.40 44.01 6.05
CA ALA A 921 -14.73 44.75 7.27
C ALA A 921 -16.12 45.41 7.16
N LYS A 922 -16.98 45.24 8.19
CA LYS A 922 -18.25 45.99 8.29
C LYS A 922 -17.99 47.50 8.37
N PRO A 923 -18.85 48.36 7.80
CA PRO A 923 -18.69 49.80 7.89
C PRO A 923 -18.75 50.26 9.36
N GLU A 924 -17.82 51.15 9.72
CA GLU A 924 -17.73 51.82 11.02
C GLU A 924 -19.04 52.56 11.36
N VAL A 925 -19.56 52.30 12.56
CA VAL A 925 -20.68 53.05 13.14
C VAL A 925 -20.18 54.46 13.46
N ALA A 926 -20.85 55.49 12.91
CA ALA A 926 -20.56 56.89 13.18
C ALA A 926 -20.61 57.20 14.69
N PRO A 927 -19.74 58.08 15.22
CA PRO A 927 -19.67 58.34 16.65
C PRO A 927 -20.93 59.06 17.13
N ALA A 928 -21.57 58.50 18.17
CA ALA A 928 -22.69 59.10 18.85
C ALA A 928 -22.28 60.46 19.46
N ALA A 929 -23.09 61.48 19.16
CA ALA A 929 -22.95 62.80 19.74
C ALA A 929 -23.15 62.75 21.26
N ASN A 930 -22.24 63.42 21.96
CA ASN A 930 -22.26 63.67 23.40
C ASN A 930 -23.55 64.42 23.79
N PRO A 931 -24.22 64.08 24.91
CA PRO A 931 -25.25 64.94 25.48
C PRO A 931 -24.62 65.94 26.47
N GLN A 932 -24.99 67.20 26.34
CA GLN A 932 -24.99 68.18 27.44
C GLN A 932 -26.24 69.07 27.31
N PRO A 933 -26.75 69.65 28.41
CA PRO A 933 -26.60 69.29 29.82
C PRO A 933 -27.78 68.45 30.36
#